data_AF-A0A426UBH3-F1
#
_entry.id   AF-A0A426UBH3-F1
#
_cell.length_a   1.000
_cell.length_b   1.000
_cell.length_c   1.000
_cell.angle_alpha   90.00
_cell.angle_beta   90.00
_cell.angle_gamma   90.00
#
_symmetry.space_group_name_H-M   'P 1'
#
loop_
_entity.id
_entity.type
_entity.pdbx_description
1 polymer ?
#
loop_
_entity_poly.entity_id
_entity_poly.type
_entity_poly.pdbx_seq_one_letter_code
_entity_poly.pdbx_strand_id
1 'polypeptide(L)'
;MLYAVRSWWLFSLVLAGIAGMACFFWLLQRPLASLEQARGLYRPEVGREERLFRWTSSRVQIPLARSSTTTLLRLELAAEPWEGRHTSVVTLTTHAHTLGSFVVPAPRRFYTVLVPDAAQTLFLQTNVGQPPGRPWHWVGVQVLSLEAQPLGWPWRALRTALLVALATPLVWLAGRWLLRRGYGPLALVTLLALGLRAIWLDHAPPGAHHDELVSLVDAWYLLHTGHDHHGNGWPLGAFEAFGDWISPLLTYLFLPAVALAGGPLPLAGRWVTVLVGTLAVPLSYGLAREFGWPRIAALACAVVTALAPWQVSLSRTAIPPALVFTTLTLFMWVGLRFMRTATPQAAWLLALVAGLGLYAYPTLKMFIPLLLGLIVLLAWLRHGWGLVRYAAAPAGLLALLWLPFVYTTLFNRASATRLQDLALRAETPLGLLLSWWQNYSLYWGPGYYYRFGDAFADHGYLQNGVQLWPEAPLVALGLVALLVGTAGELRVRWQRWHGSAAPAPSGALLLLFGALLLAPLPTSLTWQNPHAYRAAGIAPFYTLLVGLGMASFWHLSERARTQGLRQRLRWGVTGLLTLLLCWQATLWFQGYTQRYPLVAGGEWLYQDGLLETMRYADEHAHTVDAIWFDRPIANYPHIYLLAALPAPLDDPATQLRLAPEAMPYYVVDAVGDYAFRSLGKLTFDLPTREAILDRFGRPAYVLQEWQDEDRLVLLIRAYP
;
A
#
# COMPACT_ATOMS: atom_id res chain seq x y z
N MET A 1 23.65 -41.90 7.67
CA MET A 1 22.54 -40.91 7.77
C MET A 1 22.67 -39.99 9.00
N LEU A 2 22.94 -40.53 10.20
CA LEU A 2 23.17 -39.75 11.43
C LEU A 2 24.35 -38.75 11.37
N TYR A 3 25.48 -39.13 10.77
CA TYR A 3 26.65 -38.25 10.60
C TYR A 3 26.36 -37.02 9.75
N ALA A 4 25.61 -37.20 8.65
CA ALA A 4 25.17 -36.10 7.82
C ALA A 4 24.26 -35.17 8.61
N VAL A 5 23.24 -35.70 9.31
CA VAL A 5 22.33 -34.89 10.14
C VAL A 5 23.09 -34.04 11.17
N ARG A 6 24.14 -34.58 11.79
CA ARG A 6 24.96 -33.87 12.79
C ARG A 6 25.77 -32.71 12.20
N SER A 7 26.33 -32.85 10.98
CA SER A 7 27.11 -31.79 10.34
C SER A 7 26.24 -30.59 9.90
N TRP A 8 24.98 -30.83 9.54
CA TRP A 8 24.05 -29.78 9.16
C TRP A 8 23.63 -28.88 10.33
N TRP A 9 23.43 -29.46 11.51
CA TRP A 9 23.11 -28.69 12.71
C TRP A 9 24.28 -27.81 13.13
N LEU A 10 25.50 -28.37 13.14
CA LEU A 10 26.73 -27.61 13.39
C LEU A 10 26.88 -26.44 12.40
N PHE A 11 26.67 -26.66 11.10
CA PHE A 11 26.71 -25.60 10.11
C PHE A 11 25.66 -24.50 10.35
N SER A 12 24.42 -24.88 10.69
CA SER A 12 23.36 -23.90 10.99
C SER A 12 23.64 -23.05 12.22
N LEU A 13 24.31 -23.62 13.24
CA LEU A 13 24.73 -22.90 14.44
C LEU A 13 25.89 -21.92 14.15
N VAL A 14 26.86 -22.32 13.32
CA VAL A 14 27.92 -21.41 12.86
C VAL A 14 27.33 -20.24 12.06
N LEU A 15 26.39 -20.53 11.15
CA LEU A 15 25.70 -19.49 10.38
C LEU A 15 24.91 -18.52 11.29
N ALA A 16 24.24 -19.05 12.31
CA ALA A 16 23.55 -18.24 13.33
C ALA A 16 24.51 -17.29 14.05
N GLY A 17 25.70 -17.78 14.45
CA GLY A 17 26.73 -16.96 15.07
C GLY A 17 27.22 -15.82 14.16
N ILE A 18 27.51 -16.13 12.89
CA ILE A 18 27.95 -15.14 11.89
C ILE A 18 26.84 -14.10 11.64
N ALA A 19 25.60 -14.53 11.42
CA ALA A 19 24.47 -13.65 11.15
C ALA A 19 24.17 -12.73 12.34
N GLY A 20 24.19 -13.27 13.56
CA GLY A 20 24.05 -12.48 14.78
C GLY A 20 25.16 -11.43 14.90
N MET A 21 26.42 -11.84 14.72
CA MET A 21 27.57 -10.93 14.82
C MET A 21 27.54 -9.83 13.75
N ALA A 22 27.22 -10.18 12.50
CA ALA A 22 27.07 -9.20 11.42
C ALA A 22 25.93 -8.20 11.69
N CYS A 23 24.78 -8.69 12.16
CA CYS A 23 23.66 -7.84 12.55
C CYS A 23 24.05 -6.90 13.70
N PHE A 24 24.76 -7.40 14.70
CA PHE A 24 25.25 -6.61 15.83
C PHE A 24 26.15 -5.47 15.36
N PHE A 25 27.20 -5.75 14.58
CA PHE A 25 28.10 -4.71 14.08
C PHE A 25 27.41 -3.71 13.16
N TRP A 26 26.50 -4.16 12.30
CA TRP A 26 25.72 -3.28 11.44
C TRP A 26 24.84 -2.31 12.26
N LEU A 27 24.22 -2.78 13.35
CA LEU A 27 23.45 -1.93 14.25
C LEU A 27 24.32 -0.92 15.00
N LEU A 28 25.58 -1.26 15.33
CA LEU A 28 26.53 -0.32 15.96
C LEU A 28 27.01 0.78 15.03
N GLN A 29 27.03 0.54 13.72
CA GLN A 29 27.43 1.55 12.74
C GLN A 29 26.29 2.54 12.40
N ARG A 30 25.05 2.24 12.81
CA ARG A 30 23.93 3.16 12.54
C ARG A 30 23.99 4.36 13.48
N PRO A 31 23.86 5.60 12.95
CA PRO A 31 23.82 6.78 13.80
C PRO A 31 22.60 6.72 14.72
N LEU A 32 22.79 7.10 16.00
CA LEU A 32 21.69 7.12 16.97
C LEU A 32 20.66 8.20 16.66
N ALA A 33 21.08 9.29 16.02
CA ALA A 33 20.22 10.38 15.60
C ALA A 33 20.77 10.91 14.27
N SER A 34 19.89 11.30 13.36
CA SER A 34 20.26 11.89 12.07
C SER A 34 19.33 13.04 11.74
N LEU A 35 19.89 14.12 11.19
CA LEU A 35 19.09 15.23 10.65
C LEU A 35 18.21 14.77 9.49
N GLU A 36 18.58 13.71 8.77
CA GLU A 36 17.77 13.15 7.69
C GLU A 36 16.47 12.52 8.19
N GLN A 37 16.44 12.06 9.45
CA GLN A 37 15.27 11.45 10.08
C GLN A 37 14.49 12.45 10.93
N ALA A 38 15.03 13.65 11.13
CA ALA A 38 14.37 14.69 11.91
C ALA A 38 13.22 15.32 11.11
N ARG A 39 12.11 15.56 11.81
CA ARG A 39 10.91 16.23 11.28
C ARG A 39 10.87 17.68 11.77
N GLY A 40 10.20 18.56 11.02
CA GLY A 40 10.19 19.99 11.32
C GLY A 40 11.48 20.73 10.92
N LEU A 41 12.32 20.11 10.08
CA LEU A 41 13.45 20.79 9.43
C LEU A 41 13.11 21.15 7.99
N TYR A 42 13.42 22.37 7.60
CA TYR A 42 13.37 22.81 6.21
C TYR A 42 14.41 22.08 5.36
N ARG A 43 14.26 22.20 4.03
CA ARG A 43 15.21 21.62 3.07
C ARG A 43 16.64 22.08 3.37
N PRO A 44 17.66 21.24 3.10
CA PRO A 44 19.06 21.66 3.19
C PRO A 44 19.32 22.92 2.37
N GLU A 45 19.95 23.91 3.00
CA GLU A 45 20.40 25.16 2.38
C GLU A 45 21.91 25.29 2.53
N VAL A 46 22.52 26.03 1.60
CA VAL A 46 23.95 26.35 1.63
C VAL A 46 24.11 27.74 2.25
N GLY A 47 24.88 27.81 3.34
CA GLY A 47 25.10 29.05 4.07
C GLY A 47 26.14 29.95 3.41
N ARG A 48 26.36 31.14 3.99
CA ARG A 48 27.39 32.09 3.53
C ARG A 48 28.82 31.50 3.53
N GLU A 49 29.06 30.44 4.30
CA GLU A 49 30.35 29.72 4.38
C GLU A 49 30.35 28.39 3.59
N GLU A 50 29.46 28.20 2.61
CA GLU A 50 29.31 26.96 1.82
C GLU A 50 28.99 25.68 2.62
N ARG A 51 28.75 25.81 3.94
CA ARG A 51 28.30 24.70 4.79
C ARG A 51 26.81 24.45 4.60
N LEU A 52 26.45 23.17 4.53
CA LEU A 52 25.06 22.72 4.55
C LEU A 52 24.46 22.91 5.93
N PHE A 53 23.25 23.46 5.98
CA PHE A 53 22.47 23.61 7.20
C PHE A 53 20.99 23.43 6.89
N ARG A 54 20.17 23.24 7.92
CA ARG A 54 18.71 23.21 7.80
C ARG A 54 18.10 24.21 8.76
N TRP A 55 17.08 24.94 8.32
CA TRP A 55 16.27 25.73 9.23
C TRP A 55 15.38 24.84 10.07
N THR A 56 15.21 25.15 11.35
CA THR A 56 14.12 24.60 12.15
C THR A 56 12.83 25.33 11.81
N SER A 57 11.71 24.63 11.93
CA SER A 57 10.43 25.29 12.22
C SER A 57 10.36 25.68 13.70
N SER A 58 9.15 25.83 14.25
CA SER A 58 8.89 26.05 15.67
C SER A 58 9.22 24.84 16.52
N ARG A 59 9.19 23.65 15.95
CA ARG A 59 9.47 22.39 16.63
C ARG A 59 10.12 21.41 15.68
N VAL A 60 11.29 20.91 16.08
CA VAL A 60 11.96 19.80 15.43
C VAL A 60 11.81 18.56 16.28
N GLN A 61 11.34 17.48 15.67
CA GLN A 61 11.36 16.16 16.29
C GLN A 61 12.57 15.40 15.77
N ILE A 62 13.50 15.05 16.64
CA ILE A 62 14.68 14.25 16.31
C ILE A 62 14.47 12.86 16.90
N PRO A 63 14.09 11.85 16.08
CA PRO A 63 14.00 10.48 16.55
C PRO A 63 15.36 10.02 17.07
N LEU A 64 15.35 9.45 18.26
CA LEU A 64 16.51 8.83 18.86
C LEU A 64 16.36 7.33 18.73
N ALA A 65 17.34 6.69 18.12
CA ALA A 65 17.45 5.25 18.15
C ALA A 65 17.48 4.83 19.63
N ARG A 66 16.45 4.07 20.00
CA ARG A 66 16.20 3.57 21.34
C ARG A 66 17.50 3.03 21.95
N SER A 67 18.13 3.79 22.85
CA SER A 67 19.29 3.36 23.66
C SER A 67 18.85 2.77 25.00
N SER A 68 19.61 1.84 25.57
CA SER A 68 19.40 1.34 26.96
C SER A 68 20.15 2.17 27.99
N THR A 69 20.83 3.24 27.56
CA THR A 69 21.68 4.09 28.39
C THR A 69 21.58 5.54 27.94
N THR A 70 22.02 6.47 28.80
CA THR A 70 22.12 7.90 28.49
C THR A 70 22.87 8.12 27.18
N THR A 71 22.38 9.08 26.38
CA THR A 71 22.97 9.46 25.09
C THR A 71 23.54 10.88 25.21
N LEU A 72 24.81 11.04 24.85
CA LEU A 72 25.44 12.35 24.70
C LEU A 72 25.15 12.87 23.30
N LEU A 73 24.48 14.01 23.21
CA LEU A 73 24.05 14.61 21.95
C LEU A 73 24.72 15.97 21.79
N ARG A 74 25.39 16.19 20.67
CA ARG A 74 26.08 17.45 20.32
C ARG A 74 25.34 18.10 19.15
N LEU A 75 24.82 19.30 19.39
CA LEU A 75 24.14 20.13 18.39
C LEU A 75 25.01 21.33 18.05
N GLU A 76 25.12 21.66 16.77
CA GLU A 76 25.66 22.93 16.31
C GLU A 76 24.51 23.81 15.81
N LEU A 77 24.25 24.91 16.53
CA LEU A 77 23.13 25.81 16.25
C LEU A 77 23.61 27.25 16.01
N ALA A 78 22.88 27.98 15.17
CA ALA A 78 23.05 29.41 14.92
C ALA A 78 21.71 30.10 14.66
N ALA A 79 21.63 31.42 14.77
CA ALA A 79 20.45 32.20 14.40
C ALA A 79 20.81 33.26 13.34
N GLU A 80 20.05 33.41 12.26
CA GLU A 80 20.31 34.51 11.32
C GLU A 80 19.83 35.83 11.89
N PRO A 81 20.67 36.88 11.95
CA PRO A 81 20.22 38.20 12.34
C PRO A 81 19.48 38.88 11.19
N TRP A 82 18.30 39.42 11.46
CA TRP A 82 17.63 40.41 10.60
C TRP A 82 16.92 41.45 11.46
N GLU A 83 16.58 42.59 10.85
CA GLU A 83 15.95 43.71 11.54
C GLU A 83 14.55 43.32 12.06
N GLY A 84 14.31 43.53 13.36
CA GLY A 84 13.05 43.15 14.02
C GLY A 84 12.97 41.68 14.50
N ARG A 85 14.03 40.88 14.34
CA ARG A 85 14.04 39.50 14.85
C ARG A 85 14.11 39.47 16.39
N HIS A 86 13.16 38.81 17.04
CA HIS A 86 13.24 38.49 18.46
C HIS A 86 14.38 37.51 18.77
N THR A 87 14.94 37.58 19.99
CA THR A 87 15.97 36.64 20.45
C THR A 87 15.51 35.19 20.28
N SER A 88 16.28 34.39 19.56
CA SER A 88 15.97 32.98 19.34
C SER A 88 16.21 32.18 20.62
N VAL A 89 15.15 31.66 21.22
CA VAL A 89 15.23 30.81 22.41
C VAL A 89 14.93 29.38 21.98
N VAL A 90 15.85 28.48 22.28
CA VAL A 90 15.66 27.04 22.06
C VAL A 90 15.37 26.36 23.39
N THR A 91 14.30 25.58 23.42
CA THR A 91 13.97 24.67 24.51
C THR A 91 14.11 23.24 24.02
N LEU A 92 14.91 22.46 24.75
CA LEU A 92 15.07 21.04 24.48
C LEU A 92 14.23 20.23 25.46
N THR A 93 13.36 19.38 24.94
CA THR A 93 12.51 18.51 25.74
C THR A 93 12.57 17.06 25.24
N THR A 94 12.22 16.15 26.13
CA THR A 94 11.91 14.76 25.84
C THR A 94 10.44 14.52 26.18
N HIS A 95 9.90 13.34 25.86
CA HIS A 95 8.51 12.97 26.21
C HIS A 95 8.18 13.11 27.70
N ALA A 96 9.18 13.04 28.59
CA ALA A 96 8.97 13.05 30.04
C ALA A 96 9.53 14.29 30.74
N HIS A 97 10.56 14.95 30.17
CA HIS A 97 11.32 15.99 30.86
C HIS A 97 11.79 17.08 29.92
N THR A 98 11.75 18.33 30.39
CA THR A 98 12.49 19.45 29.81
C THR A 98 13.96 19.35 30.21
N LEU A 99 14.85 19.32 29.21
CA LEU A 99 16.29 19.25 29.40
C LEU A 99 16.90 20.63 29.67
N GLY A 100 16.30 21.68 29.10
CA GLY A 100 16.67 23.08 29.36
C GLY A 100 16.28 24.03 28.25
N SER A 101 16.28 25.34 28.56
CA SER A 101 16.04 26.43 27.61
C SER A 101 17.24 27.36 27.58
N PHE A 102 17.66 27.80 26.39
CA PHE A 102 18.82 28.67 26.20
C PHE A 102 18.66 29.57 24.97
N VAL A 103 19.34 30.71 24.99
CA VAL A 103 19.37 31.65 23.86
C VAL A 103 20.40 31.17 22.84
N VAL A 104 19.99 31.07 21.57
CA VAL A 104 20.88 30.77 20.45
C VAL A 104 21.29 32.08 19.77
N PRO A 105 22.57 32.48 19.85
CA PRO A 105 23.04 33.72 19.26
C PRO A 105 23.29 33.57 17.75
N ALA A 106 23.59 34.69 17.11
CA ALA A 106 23.93 34.69 15.69
C ALA A 106 25.16 33.85 15.30
N PRO A 107 26.31 33.96 16.00
CA PRO A 107 27.43 33.07 15.75
C PRO A 107 27.11 31.62 16.13
N ARG A 108 27.66 30.68 15.35
CA ARG A 108 27.58 29.24 15.61
C ARG A 108 28.06 28.89 17.02
N ARG A 109 27.30 28.02 17.70
CA ARG A 109 27.68 27.46 19.00
C ARG A 109 27.39 25.97 19.06
N PHE A 110 28.25 25.26 19.81
CA PHE A 110 28.03 23.86 20.15
C PHE A 110 27.31 23.74 21.48
N TYR A 111 26.27 22.92 21.50
CA TYR A 111 25.50 22.56 22.67
C TYR A 111 25.66 21.07 22.90
N THR A 112 26.02 20.69 24.12
CA THR A 112 26.16 19.29 24.53
C THR A 112 25.05 18.97 25.51
N VAL A 113 24.28 17.94 25.22
CA VAL A 113 23.04 17.60 25.91
C VAL A 113 23.11 16.14 26.32
N LEU A 114 22.88 15.86 27.59
CA LEU A 114 22.71 14.51 28.09
C LEU A 114 21.24 14.14 28.01
N VAL A 115 20.92 13.20 27.14
CA VAL A 115 19.57 12.69 26.94
C VAL A 115 19.38 11.41 27.76
N PRO A 116 18.34 11.32 28.61
CA PRO A 116 18.04 10.12 29.40
C PRO A 116 17.85 8.86 28.56
N ASP A 117 18.09 7.71 29.16
CA ASP A 117 18.02 6.37 28.55
C ASP A 117 16.62 6.00 28.01
N ALA A 118 15.55 6.51 28.62
CA ALA A 118 14.18 6.25 28.20
C ALA A 118 13.71 7.11 27.00
N ALA A 119 14.45 8.16 26.63
CA ALA A 119 14.00 9.10 25.60
C ALA A 119 14.05 8.46 24.20
N GLN A 120 12.93 8.54 23.48
CA GLN A 120 12.80 8.03 22.10
C GLN A 120 12.85 9.14 21.06
N THR A 121 12.62 10.37 21.48
CA THR A 121 12.62 11.56 20.64
C THR A 121 13.19 12.70 21.47
N LEU A 122 14.06 13.48 20.85
CA LEU A 122 14.43 14.82 21.33
C LEU A 122 13.58 15.83 20.57
N PHE A 123 12.89 16.69 21.30
CA PHE A 123 12.20 17.83 20.72
C PHE A 123 13.05 19.07 20.91
N LEU A 124 13.25 19.81 19.83
CA LEU A 124 13.86 21.14 19.83
C LEU A 124 12.75 22.13 19.48
N GLN A 125 12.31 22.92 20.45
CA GLN A 125 11.31 23.96 20.28
C GLN A 125 11.99 25.31 20.20
N THR A 126 11.52 26.20 19.33
CA THR A 126 12.03 27.56 19.18
C THR A 126 10.93 28.50 18.72
N ASN A 127 11.05 29.77 19.07
CA ASN A 127 10.26 30.80 18.39
C ASN A 127 10.66 30.87 16.91
N VAL A 128 9.67 31.11 16.06
CA VAL A 128 9.83 31.31 14.61
C VAL A 128 9.60 32.77 14.24
N GLY A 129 10.25 33.22 13.17
CA GLY A 129 9.98 34.51 12.55
C GLY A 129 10.12 34.44 11.04
N GLN A 130 9.58 35.43 10.34
CA GLN A 130 9.68 35.53 8.88
C GLN A 130 10.84 36.45 8.48
N PRO A 131 11.83 35.97 7.70
CA PRO A 131 12.89 36.82 7.18
C PRO A 131 12.33 37.78 6.11
N PRO A 132 12.82 39.05 6.06
CA PRO A 132 12.45 39.98 5.00
C PRO A 132 12.75 39.41 3.60
N GLY A 133 11.79 39.54 2.68
CA GLY A 133 11.93 39.00 1.31
C GLY A 133 11.82 37.47 1.17
N ARG A 134 11.58 36.75 2.28
CA ARG A 134 11.31 35.30 2.30
C ARG A 134 10.01 34.98 3.08
N PRO A 135 8.85 35.54 2.68
CA PRO A 135 7.62 35.48 3.48
C PRO A 135 7.10 34.05 3.72
N TRP A 136 7.53 33.08 2.92
CA TRP A 136 7.14 31.67 3.01
C TRP A 136 8.01 30.83 3.97
N HIS A 137 8.98 31.40 4.70
CA HIS A 137 9.75 30.64 5.68
C HIS A 137 9.54 31.17 7.10
N TRP A 138 8.77 30.43 7.90
CA TRP A 138 8.75 30.58 9.35
C TRP A 138 9.97 29.88 9.93
N VAL A 139 11.07 30.62 10.09
CA VAL A 139 12.34 30.03 10.51
C VAL A 139 12.61 30.26 11.98
N GLY A 140 12.99 29.17 12.66
CA GLY A 140 13.60 29.22 13.98
C GLY A 140 15.12 29.36 13.85
N VAL A 141 15.87 28.42 14.40
CA VAL A 141 17.34 28.41 14.36
C VAL A 141 17.87 27.59 13.18
N GLN A 142 19.14 27.76 12.84
CA GLN A 142 19.86 26.90 11.91
C GLN A 142 20.43 25.70 12.67
N VAL A 143 20.19 24.50 12.17
CA VAL A 143 20.85 23.27 12.61
C VAL A 143 21.94 22.92 11.62
N LEU A 144 23.19 23.07 12.06
CA LEU A 144 24.39 22.89 11.24
C LEU A 144 24.89 21.45 11.29
N SER A 145 24.88 20.84 12.48
CA SER A 145 25.26 19.44 12.68
C SER A 145 24.60 18.83 13.92
N LEU A 146 24.49 17.50 13.90
CA LEU A 146 23.95 16.68 14.98
C LEU A 146 24.82 15.42 15.09
N GLU A 147 25.40 15.20 16.26
CA GLU A 147 26.12 13.98 16.61
C GLU A 147 25.52 13.38 17.88
N ALA A 148 25.32 12.06 17.91
CA ALA A 148 24.78 11.37 19.06
C ALA A 148 25.61 10.11 19.38
N GLN A 149 26.06 10.00 20.64
CA GLN A 149 26.90 8.91 21.12
C GLN A 149 26.27 8.27 22.38
N PRO A 150 26.05 6.94 22.40
CA PRO A 150 25.56 6.26 23.59
C PRO A 150 26.69 6.13 24.61
N LEU A 151 26.42 6.42 25.88
CA LEU A 151 27.43 6.30 26.95
C LEU A 151 27.55 4.89 27.55
N GLY A 152 26.78 3.89 27.08
CA GLY A 152 26.86 2.54 27.63
C GLY A 152 26.50 1.41 26.67
N TRP A 153 26.27 0.23 27.24
CA TRP A 153 26.25 -1.03 26.48
C TRP A 153 25.03 -1.14 25.54
N PRO A 154 25.23 -1.62 24.29
CA PRO A 154 24.20 -1.66 23.25
C PRO A 154 23.27 -2.88 23.38
N TRP A 155 22.59 -3.03 24.52
CA TRP A 155 21.77 -4.23 24.85
C TRP A 155 20.69 -4.56 23.81
N ARG A 156 20.11 -3.53 23.19
CA ARG A 156 19.09 -3.74 22.14
C ARG A 156 19.70 -4.28 20.85
N ALA A 157 20.86 -3.78 20.44
CA ALA A 157 21.58 -4.34 19.30
C ALA A 157 21.91 -5.81 19.56
N LEU A 158 22.34 -6.14 20.78
CA LEU A 158 22.61 -7.52 21.20
C LEU A 158 21.34 -8.38 21.15
N ARG A 159 20.22 -7.90 21.70
CA ARG A 159 18.93 -8.62 21.68
C ARG A 159 18.46 -8.88 20.24
N THR A 160 18.51 -7.86 19.38
CA THR A 160 18.12 -8.02 17.97
C THR A 160 19.04 -8.99 17.25
N ALA A 161 20.36 -8.88 17.47
CA ALA A 161 21.34 -9.83 16.94
C ALA A 161 21.08 -11.27 17.42
N LEU A 162 20.71 -11.46 18.68
CA LEU A 162 20.31 -12.76 19.23
C LEU A 162 19.04 -13.30 18.56
N LEU A 163 18.02 -12.47 18.37
CA LEU A 163 16.80 -12.87 17.66
C LEU A 163 17.10 -13.28 16.21
N VAL A 164 17.96 -12.53 15.51
CA VAL A 164 18.43 -12.88 14.16
C VAL A 164 19.20 -14.19 14.18
N ALA A 165 20.10 -14.38 15.16
CA ALA A 165 20.82 -15.64 15.32
C ALA A 165 19.86 -16.82 15.55
N LEU A 166 18.84 -16.66 16.40
CA LEU A 166 17.84 -17.70 16.67
C LEU A 166 16.92 -17.98 15.48
N ALA A 167 16.60 -16.98 14.66
CA ALA A 167 15.80 -17.16 13.45
C ALA A 167 16.60 -17.81 12.30
N THR A 168 17.93 -17.63 12.28
CA THR A 168 18.80 -18.07 11.17
C THR A 168 18.71 -19.59 10.89
N PRO A 169 18.74 -20.50 11.89
CA PRO A 169 18.56 -21.92 11.64
C PRO A 169 17.22 -22.26 10.98
N LEU A 170 16.13 -21.60 11.37
CA LEU A 170 14.80 -21.83 10.78
C LEU A 170 14.76 -21.37 9.32
N VAL A 171 15.27 -20.16 9.04
CA VAL A 171 15.38 -19.63 7.67
C VAL A 171 16.27 -20.53 6.81
N TRP A 172 17.39 -21.01 7.34
CA TRP A 172 18.30 -21.91 6.65
C TRP A 172 17.63 -23.27 6.35
N LEU A 173 16.94 -23.87 7.32
CA LEU A 173 16.22 -25.13 7.14
C LEU A 173 15.11 -24.98 6.09
N ALA A 174 14.34 -23.89 6.13
CA ALA A 174 13.31 -23.57 5.16
C ALA A 174 13.91 -23.36 3.75
N GLY A 175 14.96 -22.55 3.64
CA GLY A 175 15.66 -22.31 2.37
C GLY A 175 16.22 -23.60 1.77
N ARG A 176 16.79 -24.47 2.60
CA ARG A 176 17.31 -25.76 2.15
C ARG A 176 16.19 -26.72 1.73
N TRP A 177 15.06 -26.72 2.44
CA TRP A 177 13.87 -27.47 2.04
C TRP A 177 13.35 -27.00 0.68
N LEU A 178 13.25 -25.68 0.48
CA LEU A 178 12.85 -25.07 -0.79
C LEU A 178 13.78 -25.47 -1.93
N LEU A 179 15.10 -25.35 -1.72
CA LEU A 179 16.11 -25.73 -2.73
C LEU A 179 16.01 -27.22 -3.09
N ARG A 180 15.89 -28.10 -2.10
CA ARG A 180 15.76 -29.56 -2.32
C ARG A 180 14.49 -29.93 -3.08
N ARG A 181 13.41 -29.17 -2.91
CA ARG A 181 12.14 -29.38 -3.63
C ARG A 181 12.11 -28.68 -5.00
N GLY A 182 13.16 -27.92 -5.35
CA GLY A 182 13.23 -27.17 -6.61
C GLY A 182 12.47 -25.85 -6.61
N TYR A 183 12.10 -25.33 -5.43
CA TYR A 183 11.42 -24.04 -5.24
C TYR A 183 12.40 -22.87 -5.00
N GLY A 184 13.72 -23.10 -5.04
CA GLY A 184 14.73 -22.04 -4.86
C GLY A 184 14.50 -20.79 -5.72
N PRO A 185 14.31 -20.91 -7.05
CA PRO A 185 14.02 -19.75 -7.91
C PRO A 185 12.73 -19.03 -7.53
N LEU A 186 11.67 -19.76 -7.17
CA LEU A 186 10.41 -19.16 -6.73
C LEU A 186 10.58 -18.37 -5.42
N ALA A 187 11.33 -18.93 -4.47
CA ALA A 187 11.64 -18.27 -3.21
C ALA A 187 12.43 -16.98 -3.45
N LEU A 188 13.43 -17.00 -4.34
CA LEU A 188 14.20 -15.82 -4.71
C LEU A 188 13.30 -14.72 -5.32
N VAL A 189 12.42 -15.08 -6.26
CA VAL A 189 11.49 -14.13 -6.88
C VAL A 189 10.47 -13.59 -5.87
N THR A 190 10.03 -14.42 -4.91
CA THR A 190 9.12 -13.98 -3.83
C THR A 190 9.83 -13.03 -2.86
N LEU A 191 11.10 -13.27 -2.53
CA LEU A 191 11.90 -12.36 -1.70
C LEU A 191 12.21 -11.05 -2.43
N LEU A 192 12.48 -11.10 -3.74
CA LEU A 192 12.61 -9.91 -4.57
C LEU A 192 11.32 -9.08 -4.55
N ALA A 193 10.17 -9.73 -4.73
CA ALA A 193 8.86 -9.11 -4.67
C ALA A 193 8.58 -8.44 -3.32
N LEU A 194 8.94 -9.10 -2.21
CA LEU A 194 8.86 -8.54 -0.87
C LEU A 194 9.75 -7.31 -0.73
N GLY A 195 11.01 -7.39 -1.18
CA GLY A 195 11.95 -6.26 -1.13
C GLY A 195 11.46 -5.04 -1.91
N LEU A 196 11.01 -5.22 -3.15
CA LEU A 196 10.48 -4.14 -3.99
C LEU A 196 9.22 -3.48 -3.38
N ARG A 197 8.41 -4.23 -2.65
CA ARG A 197 7.20 -3.73 -1.99
C ARG A 197 7.47 -3.13 -0.61
N ALA A 198 8.45 -3.63 0.14
CA ALA A 198 8.69 -3.25 1.54
C ALA A 198 9.73 -2.13 1.72
N ILE A 199 10.70 -2.00 0.82
CA ILE A 199 11.77 -0.99 0.97
C ILE A 199 11.17 0.42 0.82
N TRP A 200 11.49 1.32 1.76
CA TRP A 200 11.04 2.71 1.79
C TRP A 200 9.52 2.90 1.83
N LEU A 201 8.80 2.00 2.49
CA LEU A 201 7.33 2.01 2.59
C LEU A 201 6.77 3.23 3.36
N ASP A 202 7.60 3.86 4.18
CA ASP A 202 7.38 5.13 4.87
C ASP A 202 7.65 6.37 3.99
N HIS A 203 8.41 6.19 2.91
CA HIS A 203 8.78 7.27 1.99
C HIS A 203 7.88 7.36 0.75
N ALA A 204 7.56 6.20 0.13
CA ALA A 204 6.79 6.11 -1.11
C ALA A 204 5.70 5.01 -0.97
N PRO A 205 4.41 5.35 -0.88
CA PRO A 205 3.81 6.69 -1.06
C PRO A 205 4.08 7.69 0.09
N PRO A 206 3.98 9.01 -0.16
CA PRO A 206 4.20 10.04 0.84
C PRO A 206 3.02 10.19 1.81
N GLY A 207 3.26 10.74 3.00
CA GLY A 207 2.23 11.09 3.97
C GLY A 207 1.27 9.95 4.34
N ALA A 208 0.08 10.35 4.78
CA ALA A 208 -1.06 9.48 5.02
C ALA A 208 -2.16 9.75 3.99
N HIS A 209 -2.72 8.69 3.42
CA HIS A 209 -3.87 8.77 2.52
C HIS A 209 -5.18 8.62 3.31
N HIS A 210 -6.21 9.42 3.03
CA HIS A 210 -7.46 9.34 3.77
C HIS A 210 -8.17 7.98 3.65
N ASP A 211 -8.18 7.36 2.46
CA ASP A 211 -8.73 6.00 2.29
C ASP A 211 -7.91 4.91 3.03
N GLU A 212 -6.61 5.12 3.26
CA GLU A 212 -5.83 4.23 4.13
C GLU A 212 -6.28 4.41 5.58
N LEU A 213 -6.39 5.68 6.02
CA LEU A 213 -6.71 6.02 7.40
C LEU A 213 -8.11 5.57 7.80
N VAL A 214 -9.13 5.72 6.97
CA VAL A 214 -10.49 5.32 7.34
C VAL A 214 -10.59 3.84 7.70
N SER A 215 -9.99 2.99 6.87
CA SER A 215 -9.94 1.54 7.13
C SER A 215 -9.10 1.19 8.36
N LEU A 216 -8.05 1.96 8.65
CA LEU A 216 -7.21 1.75 9.83
C LEU A 216 -7.89 2.23 11.12
N VAL A 217 -8.59 3.36 11.07
CA VAL A 217 -9.39 3.90 12.18
C VAL A 217 -10.52 2.93 12.50
N ASP A 218 -11.24 2.42 11.50
CA ASP A 218 -12.28 1.40 11.73
C ASP A 218 -11.72 0.14 12.36
N ALA A 219 -10.57 -0.34 11.90
CA ALA A 219 -9.91 -1.49 12.52
C ALA A 219 -9.53 -1.19 13.98
N TRP A 220 -9.06 0.02 14.28
CA TRP A 220 -8.74 0.43 15.65
C TRP A 220 -9.99 0.48 16.54
N TYR A 221 -11.08 1.09 16.07
CA TYR A 221 -12.33 1.19 16.82
C TYR A 221 -12.93 -0.20 17.08
N LEU A 222 -12.96 -1.07 16.06
CA LEU A 222 -13.46 -2.44 16.22
C LEU A 222 -12.70 -3.24 17.28
N LEU A 223 -11.38 -3.08 17.37
CA LEU A 223 -10.57 -3.75 18.39
C LEU A 223 -10.92 -3.33 19.83
N HIS A 224 -11.33 -2.08 20.02
CA HIS A 224 -11.52 -1.50 21.36
C HIS A 224 -12.98 -1.50 21.79
N THR A 225 -13.91 -1.26 20.87
CA THR A 225 -15.33 -1.06 21.19
C THR A 225 -16.24 -2.10 20.53
N GLY A 226 -15.74 -2.87 19.56
CA GLY A 226 -16.57 -3.76 18.73
C GLY A 226 -17.43 -3.03 17.70
N HIS A 227 -17.25 -1.72 17.55
CA HIS A 227 -17.98 -0.86 16.61
C HIS A 227 -17.00 -0.13 15.67
N ASP A 228 -17.45 0.27 14.49
CA ASP A 228 -16.70 1.13 13.57
C ASP A 228 -16.67 2.60 14.06
N HIS A 229 -16.03 3.51 13.32
CA HIS A 229 -15.94 4.93 13.70
C HIS A 229 -17.28 5.68 13.65
N HIS A 230 -18.33 5.07 13.09
CA HIS A 230 -19.70 5.58 13.07
C HIS A 230 -20.60 4.95 14.15
N GLY A 231 -20.08 4.00 14.94
CA GLY A 231 -20.84 3.28 15.96
C GLY A 231 -21.60 2.06 15.45
N ASN A 232 -21.35 1.59 14.22
CA ASN A 232 -21.96 0.35 13.71
C ASN A 232 -21.21 -0.89 14.24
N GLY A 233 -21.94 -1.85 14.82
CA GLY A 233 -21.35 -3.09 15.33
C GLY A 233 -20.98 -4.05 14.19
N TRP A 234 -19.72 -4.50 14.15
CA TRP A 234 -19.18 -5.50 13.22
C TRP A 234 -19.73 -5.42 11.77
N PRO A 235 -19.42 -4.36 10.99
CA PRO A 235 -19.92 -4.23 9.63
C PRO A 235 -19.39 -5.36 8.72
N LEU A 236 -20.23 -6.34 8.40
CA LEU A 236 -19.85 -7.49 7.57
C LEU A 236 -20.08 -7.26 6.06
N GLY A 237 -21.01 -6.37 5.70
CA GLY A 237 -21.38 -6.11 4.30
C GLY A 237 -20.49 -5.07 3.62
N ALA A 238 -20.25 -3.96 4.30
CA ALA A 238 -19.37 -2.86 3.92
C ALA A 238 -19.20 -1.90 5.12
N PHE A 239 -18.12 -1.12 5.11
CA PHE A 239 -17.94 0.01 6.03
C PHE A 239 -18.40 1.28 5.33
N GLU A 240 -19.04 2.17 6.07
CA GLU A 240 -19.32 3.52 5.59
C GLU A 240 -18.03 4.35 5.67
N ALA A 241 -17.68 5.02 4.58
CA ALA A 241 -16.56 5.94 4.50
C ALA A 241 -16.95 7.11 3.60
N PHE A 242 -17.10 8.29 4.20
CA PHE A 242 -17.34 9.54 3.47
C PHE A 242 -18.61 9.55 2.60
N GLY A 243 -19.64 8.80 2.98
CA GLY A 243 -20.87 8.63 2.17
C GLY A 243 -20.74 7.58 1.05
N ASP A 244 -19.66 6.80 1.05
CA ASP A 244 -19.46 5.60 0.23
C ASP A 244 -19.42 4.33 1.10
N TRP A 245 -19.60 3.15 0.49
CA TRP A 245 -19.57 1.86 1.17
C TRP A 245 -18.39 1.00 0.68
N ILE A 246 -17.30 1.07 1.44
CA ILE A 246 -16.03 0.39 1.11
C ILE A 246 -16.07 -1.09 1.47
N SER A 247 -15.26 -1.89 0.75
CA SER A 247 -15.26 -3.34 0.92
C SER A 247 -14.52 -3.76 2.21
N PRO A 248 -15.10 -4.64 3.03
CA PRO A 248 -14.69 -4.79 4.43
C PRO A 248 -13.46 -5.68 4.66
N LEU A 249 -13.06 -6.51 3.69
CA LEU A 249 -12.03 -7.52 3.92
C LEU A 249 -10.70 -6.90 4.37
N LEU A 250 -10.31 -5.75 3.80
CA LEU A 250 -9.04 -5.13 4.14
C LEU A 250 -9.02 -4.61 5.58
N THR A 251 -10.09 -3.95 6.03
CA THR A 251 -10.28 -3.47 7.41
C THR A 251 -10.12 -4.62 8.41
N TYR A 252 -10.74 -5.77 8.15
CA TYR A 252 -10.58 -6.95 9.01
C TYR A 252 -9.15 -7.51 9.00
N LEU A 253 -8.45 -7.47 7.86
CA LEU A 253 -7.04 -7.86 7.79
C LEU A 253 -6.11 -6.89 8.53
N PHE A 254 -6.54 -5.65 8.78
CA PHE A 254 -5.77 -4.68 9.56
C PHE A 254 -5.83 -4.92 11.06
N LEU A 255 -6.86 -5.59 11.60
CA LEU A 255 -7.02 -5.81 13.04
C LEU A 255 -5.73 -6.29 13.74
N PRO A 256 -5.02 -7.34 13.26
CA PRO A 256 -3.81 -7.79 13.95
C PRO A 256 -2.66 -6.78 13.85
N ALA A 257 -2.52 -6.12 12.70
CA ALA A 257 -1.43 -5.16 12.46
C ALA A 257 -1.62 -3.88 13.29
N VAL A 258 -2.85 -3.38 13.36
CA VAL A 258 -3.23 -2.22 14.16
C VAL A 258 -3.07 -2.50 15.65
N ALA A 259 -3.46 -3.69 16.12
CA ALA A 259 -3.24 -4.12 17.50
C ALA A 259 -1.74 -4.16 17.86
N LEU A 260 -0.90 -4.71 16.98
CA LEU A 260 0.56 -4.76 17.18
C LEU A 260 1.23 -3.39 17.11
N ALA A 261 0.70 -2.49 16.28
CA ALA A 261 1.21 -1.15 16.11
C ALA A 261 0.82 -0.19 17.25
N GLY A 262 -0.24 -0.52 17.99
CA GLY A 262 -0.78 0.35 19.05
C GLY A 262 -1.51 1.59 18.53
N GLY A 263 -1.95 1.58 17.26
CA GLY A 263 -2.69 2.68 16.67
C GLY A 263 -2.93 2.53 15.16
N PRO A 264 -3.82 3.36 14.58
CA PRO A 264 -4.15 3.37 13.14
C PRO A 264 -3.04 4.05 12.31
N LEU A 265 -1.85 3.47 12.30
CA LEU A 265 -0.67 4.00 11.60
C LEU A 265 -0.65 3.55 10.12
N PRO A 266 -0.42 4.44 9.13
CA PRO A 266 -0.33 4.06 7.72
C PRO A 266 0.67 2.93 7.47
N LEU A 267 1.82 2.98 8.12
CA LEU A 267 2.85 1.94 7.99
C LEU A 267 2.33 0.55 8.40
N ALA A 268 1.47 0.45 9.42
CA ALA A 268 0.88 -0.81 9.85
C ALA A 268 -0.03 -1.41 8.76
N GLY A 269 -0.90 -0.58 8.17
CA GLY A 269 -1.76 -1.00 7.06
C GLY A 269 -0.96 -1.40 5.82
N ARG A 270 0.07 -0.61 5.47
CA ARG A 270 0.90 -0.87 4.28
C ARG A 270 1.65 -2.19 4.39
N TRP A 271 2.10 -2.60 5.58
CA TRP A 271 2.71 -3.92 5.75
C TRP A 271 1.75 -5.06 5.44
N VAL A 272 0.46 -4.92 5.78
CA VAL A 272 -0.56 -5.92 5.45
C VAL A 272 -0.72 -6.03 3.93
N THR A 273 -0.84 -4.91 3.21
CA THR A 273 -0.97 -4.94 1.74
C THR A 273 0.30 -5.40 1.04
N VAL A 274 1.49 -5.09 1.58
CA VAL A 274 2.77 -5.62 1.08
C VAL A 274 2.82 -7.15 1.19
N LEU A 275 2.40 -7.70 2.32
CA LEU A 275 2.39 -9.15 2.52
C LEU A 275 1.38 -9.83 1.60
N VAL A 276 0.15 -9.31 1.51
CA VAL A 276 -0.88 -9.85 0.61
C VAL A 276 -0.43 -9.77 -0.85
N GLY A 277 0.12 -8.63 -1.28
CA GLY A 277 0.63 -8.43 -2.63
C GLY A 277 1.85 -9.30 -2.96
N THR A 278 2.67 -9.64 -1.96
CA THR A 278 3.80 -10.58 -2.13
C THR A 278 3.30 -12.02 -2.32
N LEU A 279 2.21 -12.42 -1.65
CA LEU A 279 1.60 -13.75 -1.82
C LEU A 279 1.10 -13.99 -3.25
N ALA A 280 0.81 -12.93 -4.02
CA ALA A 280 0.45 -13.05 -5.43
C ALA A 280 1.51 -13.84 -6.24
N VAL A 281 2.80 -13.72 -5.91
CA VAL A 281 3.90 -14.35 -6.65
C VAL A 281 3.85 -15.89 -6.60
N PRO A 282 3.88 -16.54 -5.42
CA PRO A 282 3.73 -18.00 -5.34
C PRO A 282 2.35 -18.48 -5.81
N LEU A 283 1.29 -17.68 -5.65
CA LEU A 283 -0.03 -18.02 -6.18
C LEU A 283 -0.06 -18.03 -7.71
N SER A 284 0.54 -17.04 -8.39
CA SER A 284 0.68 -16.99 -9.85
C SER A 284 1.48 -18.18 -10.39
N TYR A 285 2.57 -18.54 -9.69
CA TYR A 285 3.33 -19.75 -10.01
C TYR A 285 2.46 -21.01 -9.88
N GLY A 286 1.77 -21.16 -8.74
CA GLY A 286 0.88 -22.29 -8.46
C GLY A 286 -0.25 -22.43 -9.47
N LEU A 287 -0.89 -21.33 -9.81
CA LEU A 287 -1.94 -21.26 -10.83
C LEU A 287 -1.41 -21.71 -12.20
N ALA A 288 -0.27 -21.20 -12.66
CA ALA A 288 0.35 -21.64 -13.92
C ALA A 288 0.70 -23.14 -13.91
N ARG A 289 1.10 -23.69 -12.75
CA ARG A 289 1.33 -25.13 -12.58
C ARG A 289 0.02 -25.93 -12.61
N GLU A 290 -1.08 -25.38 -12.10
CA GLU A 290 -2.42 -25.96 -12.21
C GLU A 290 -2.91 -26.02 -13.66
N PHE A 291 -2.51 -25.07 -14.51
CA PHE A 291 -2.70 -25.16 -15.96
C PHE A 291 -1.87 -26.27 -16.64
N GLY A 292 -0.91 -26.87 -15.92
CA GLY A 292 -0.01 -27.89 -16.45
C GLY A 292 1.19 -27.32 -17.21
N TRP A 293 1.45 -26.01 -17.12
CA TRP A 293 2.55 -25.37 -17.85
C TRP A 293 3.92 -25.74 -17.29
N PRO A 294 4.99 -25.73 -18.12
CA PRO A 294 6.34 -26.06 -17.67
C PRO A 294 6.83 -25.09 -16.58
N ARG A 295 7.80 -25.53 -15.76
CA ARG A 295 8.28 -24.74 -14.61
C ARG A 295 8.80 -23.36 -15.01
N ILE A 296 9.40 -23.25 -16.19
CA ILE A 296 9.91 -21.97 -16.71
C ILE A 296 8.78 -20.98 -17.02
N ALA A 297 7.65 -21.45 -17.55
CA ALA A 297 6.47 -20.64 -17.79
C ALA A 297 5.81 -20.17 -16.48
N ALA A 298 5.71 -21.08 -15.50
CA ALA A 298 5.24 -20.71 -14.17
C ALA A 298 6.17 -19.72 -13.46
N LEU A 299 7.49 -19.85 -13.65
CA LEU A 299 8.47 -18.89 -13.13
C LEU A 299 8.36 -17.54 -13.85
N ALA A 300 8.06 -17.52 -15.15
CA ALA A 300 7.79 -16.27 -15.87
C ALA A 300 6.56 -15.54 -15.29
N CYS A 301 5.47 -16.26 -14.97
CA CYS A 301 4.34 -15.66 -14.24
C CYS A 301 4.77 -15.05 -12.90
N ALA A 302 5.61 -15.75 -12.13
CA ALA A 302 6.10 -15.26 -10.86
C ALA A 302 6.95 -13.99 -11.01
N VAL A 303 7.86 -13.96 -12.00
CA VAL A 303 8.73 -12.80 -12.27
C VAL A 303 7.92 -11.58 -12.69
N VAL A 304 6.96 -11.74 -13.61
CA VAL A 304 6.08 -10.63 -14.02
C VAL A 304 5.26 -10.13 -12.83
N THR A 305 4.69 -11.03 -12.03
CA THR A 305 3.95 -10.64 -10.81
C THR A 305 4.84 -9.87 -9.82
N ALA A 306 6.12 -10.25 -9.71
CA ALA A 306 7.06 -9.61 -8.80
C ALA A 306 7.43 -8.19 -9.25
N LEU A 307 7.62 -7.98 -10.57
CA LEU A 307 8.15 -6.76 -11.17
C LEU A 307 7.09 -5.78 -11.70
N ALA A 308 5.85 -6.22 -11.89
CA ALA A 308 4.80 -5.43 -12.53
C ALA A 308 4.57 -4.08 -11.81
N PRO A 309 4.74 -2.93 -12.50
CA PRO A 309 4.55 -1.58 -11.95
C PRO A 309 3.31 -1.40 -11.08
N TRP A 310 2.12 -1.72 -11.60
CA TRP A 310 0.88 -1.63 -10.82
C TRP A 310 0.80 -2.58 -9.62
N GLN A 311 1.46 -3.74 -9.67
CA GLN A 311 1.45 -4.64 -8.52
C GLN A 311 2.34 -4.10 -7.40
N VAL A 312 3.46 -3.47 -7.77
CA VAL A 312 4.31 -2.79 -6.80
C VAL A 312 3.57 -1.57 -6.22
N SER A 313 2.98 -0.70 -7.04
CA SER A 313 2.31 0.50 -6.54
C SER A 313 1.07 0.18 -5.69
N LEU A 314 0.18 -0.69 -6.18
CA LEU A 314 -1.07 -1.04 -5.45
C LEU A 314 -0.81 -1.75 -4.13
N SER A 315 0.24 -2.57 -4.05
CA SER A 315 0.57 -3.30 -2.81
C SER A 315 1.24 -2.41 -1.76
N ARG A 316 1.56 -1.14 -2.08
CA ARG A 316 2.25 -0.20 -1.18
C ARG A 316 1.32 0.84 -0.56
N THR A 317 0.09 0.94 -1.05
CA THR A 317 -0.98 1.75 -0.46
C THR A 317 -1.95 0.81 0.25
N ALA A 318 -2.31 1.14 1.49
CA ALA A 318 -3.16 0.34 2.36
C ALA A 318 -4.66 0.49 2.04
N ILE A 319 -5.05 0.28 0.77
CA ILE A 319 -6.43 0.45 0.28
C ILE A 319 -6.95 -0.83 -0.39
N PRO A 320 -8.29 -1.04 -0.45
CA PRO A 320 -8.90 -2.29 -0.94
C PRO A 320 -8.40 -2.83 -2.30
N PRO A 321 -8.09 -2.01 -3.33
CA PRO A 321 -7.51 -2.48 -4.59
C PRO A 321 -6.27 -3.38 -4.44
N ALA A 322 -5.49 -3.22 -3.37
CA ALA A 322 -4.29 -4.02 -3.09
C ALA A 322 -4.59 -5.53 -2.95
N LEU A 323 -5.82 -5.90 -2.58
CA LEU A 323 -6.22 -7.29 -2.40
C LEU A 323 -6.61 -7.99 -3.71
N VAL A 324 -6.91 -7.22 -4.77
CA VAL A 324 -7.59 -7.72 -5.97
C VAL A 324 -6.79 -8.81 -6.67
N PHE A 325 -5.51 -8.56 -6.96
CA PHE A 325 -4.67 -9.52 -7.68
C PHE A 325 -4.58 -10.85 -6.94
N THR A 326 -4.18 -10.81 -5.66
CA THR A 326 -3.94 -12.01 -4.85
C THR A 326 -5.22 -12.82 -4.67
N THR A 327 -6.32 -12.15 -4.34
CA THR A 327 -7.64 -12.76 -4.15
C THR A 327 -8.12 -13.41 -5.44
N LEU A 328 -8.00 -12.71 -6.57
CA LEU A 328 -8.48 -13.22 -7.85
C LEU A 328 -7.62 -14.34 -8.41
N THR A 329 -6.29 -14.29 -8.19
CA THR A 329 -5.37 -15.38 -8.53
C THR A 329 -5.69 -16.64 -7.73
N LEU A 330 -5.96 -16.50 -6.42
CA LEU A 330 -6.38 -17.62 -5.56
C LEU A 330 -7.74 -18.19 -6.01
N PHE A 331 -8.71 -17.31 -6.28
CA PHE A 331 -10.03 -17.70 -6.77
C PHE A 331 -9.95 -18.47 -8.09
N MET A 332 -9.18 -17.95 -9.05
CA MET A 332 -8.95 -18.62 -10.33
C MET A 332 -8.25 -19.98 -10.16
N TRP A 333 -7.28 -20.09 -9.24
CA TRP A 333 -6.58 -21.36 -8.98
C TRP A 333 -7.52 -22.40 -8.40
N VAL A 334 -8.27 -22.04 -7.36
CA VAL A 334 -9.23 -22.94 -6.73
C VAL A 334 -10.35 -23.31 -7.72
N GLY A 335 -10.83 -22.34 -8.51
CA GLY A 335 -11.82 -22.55 -9.56
C GLY A 335 -11.36 -23.53 -10.64
N LEU A 336 -10.13 -23.37 -11.14
CA LEU A 336 -9.53 -24.29 -12.10
C LEU A 336 -9.37 -25.69 -11.50
N ARG A 337 -8.92 -25.79 -10.24
CA ARG A 337 -8.79 -27.08 -9.54
C ARG A 337 -10.15 -27.77 -9.35
N PHE A 338 -11.19 -27.02 -8.97
CA PHE A 338 -12.56 -27.53 -8.89
C PHE A 338 -13.05 -28.03 -10.26
N MET A 339 -12.89 -27.21 -11.31
CA MET A 339 -13.28 -27.60 -12.68
C MET A 339 -12.57 -28.87 -13.15
N ARG A 340 -11.30 -29.07 -12.79
CA ARG A 340 -10.53 -30.27 -13.16
C ARG A 340 -10.96 -31.51 -12.37
N THR A 341 -11.17 -31.37 -11.06
CA THR A 341 -11.28 -32.51 -10.12
C THR A 341 -12.70 -32.84 -9.69
N ALA A 342 -13.61 -31.85 -9.68
CA ALA A 342 -15.00 -32.01 -9.24
C ALA A 342 -15.17 -32.65 -7.83
N THR A 343 -14.23 -32.40 -6.92
CA THR A 343 -14.26 -32.97 -5.56
C THR A 343 -15.01 -32.08 -4.58
N PRO A 344 -15.65 -32.65 -3.53
CA PRO A 344 -16.30 -31.87 -2.47
C PRO A 344 -15.34 -30.88 -1.79
N GLN A 345 -14.09 -31.29 -1.54
CA GLN A 345 -13.07 -30.43 -0.94
C GLN A 345 -12.78 -29.20 -1.81
N ALA A 346 -12.68 -29.37 -3.13
CA ALA A 346 -12.50 -28.26 -4.04
C ALA A 346 -13.74 -27.36 -4.12
N ALA A 347 -14.95 -27.93 -4.00
CA ALA A 347 -16.19 -27.16 -3.97
C ALA A 347 -16.29 -26.28 -2.70
N TRP A 348 -15.98 -26.84 -1.52
CA TRP A 348 -15.94 -26.09 -0.25
C TRP A 348 -14.90 -24.97 -0.29
N LEU A 349 -13.70 -25.26 -0.79
CA LEU A 349 -12.66 -24.24 -0.92
C LEU A 349 -13.06 -23.15 -1.93
N LEU A 350 -13.73 -23.53 -3.04
CA LEU A 350 -14.24 -22.57 -4.02
C LEU A 350 -15.31 -21.67 -3.41
N ALA A 351 -16.26 -22.22 -2.65
CA ALA A 351 -17.28 -21.45 -1.95
C ALA A 351 -16.67 -20.48 -0.93
N LEU A 352 -15.67 -20.91 -0.17
CA LEU A 352 -14.97 -20.05 0.79
C LEU A 352 -14.23 -18.90 0.10
N VAL A 353 -13.44 -19.19 -0.94
CA VAL A 353 -12.65 -18.18 -1.64
C VAL A 353 -13.54 -17.23 -2.46
N ALA A 354 -14.61 -17.72 -3.09
CA ALA A 354 -15.60 -16.89 -3.76
C ALA A 354 -16.43 -16.04 -2.78
N GLY A 355 -16.76 -16.62 -1.62
CA GLY A 355 -17.48 -15.96 -0.54
C GLY A 355 -16.71 -14.76 0.01
N LEU A 356 -15.47 -15.00 0.45
CA LEU A 356 -14.61 -13.95 1.01
C LEU A 356 -14.09 -12.98 -0.05
N GLY A 357 -13.79 -13.47 -1.27
CA GLY A 357 -13.20 -12.64 -2.32
C GLY A 357 -14.09 -11.50 -2.79
N LEU A 358 -15.41 -11.63 -2.64
CA LEU A 358 -16.37 -10.58 -2.97
C LEU A 358 -16.17 -9.31 -2.12
N TYR A 359 -15.66 -9.48 -0.90
CA TYR A 359 -15.41 -8.40 0.05
C TYR A 359 -14.04 -7.75 -0.09
N ALA A 360 -13.23 -8.14 -1.08
CA ALA A 360 -11.91 -7.55 -1.27
C ALA A 360 -11.97 -6.18 -1.95
N TYR A 361 -12.87 -5.99 -2.92
CA TYR A 361 -12.99 -4.72 -3.66
C TYR A 361 -14.30 -4.65 -4.47
N PRO A 362 -14.90 -3.45 -4.71
CA PRO A 362 -16.20 -3.37 -5.38
C PRO A 362 -16.26 -3.98 -6.79
N THR A 363 -15.19 -3.94 -7.59
CA THR A 363 -15.23 -4.55 -8.93
C THR A 363 -15.37 -6.07 -8.89
N LEU A 364 -14.94 -6.72 -7.80
CA LEU A 364 -15.09 -8.15 -7.62
C LEU A 364 -16.53 -8.58 -7.31
N LYS A 365 -17.37 -7.66 -6.82
CA LYS A 365 -18.81 -7.89 -6.59
C LYS A 365 -19.54 -8.29 -7.87
N MET A 366 -19.08 -7.79 -9.03
CA MET A 366 -19.59 -8.22 -10.34
C MET A 366 -18.74 -9.35 -10.94
N PHE A 367 -17.42 -9.26 -10.83
CA PHE A 367 -16.53 -10.18 -11.53
C PHE A 367 -16.58 -11.62 -10.97
N ILE A 368 -16.59 -11.79 -9.65
CA ILE A 368 -16.58 -13.13 -9.02
C ILE A 368 -17.83 -13.93 -9.38
N PRO A 369 -19.07 -13.41 -9.27
CA PRO A 369 -20.25 -14.16 -9.69
C PRO A 369 -20.22 -14.60 -11.16
N LEU A 370 -19.79 -13.72 -12.08
CA LEU A 370 -19.71 -14.03 -13.50
C LEU A 370 -18.67 -15.12 -13.79
N LEU A 371 -17.47 -15.00 -13.22
CA LEU A 371 -16.42 -15.99 -13.42
C LEU A 371 -16.76 -17.31 -12.69
N LEU A 372 -17.41 -17.27 -11.53
CA LEU A 372 -17.91 -18.46 -10.84
C LEU A 372 -18.95 -19.20 -11.70
N GLY A 373 -19.89 -18.46 -12.31
CA GLY A 373 -20.84 -19.03 -13.26
C GLY A 373 -20.15 -19.72 -14.44
N LEU A 374 -19.12 -19.11 -15.01
CA LEU A 374 -18.30 -19.71 -16.06
C LEU A 374 -17.55 -20.98 -15.57
N ILE A 375 -16.96 -20.94 -14.37
CA ILE A 375 -16.28 -22.11 -13.77
C ILE A 375 -17.26 -23.26 -13.58
N VAL A 376 -18.44 -23.00 -13.00
CA VAL A 376 -19.47 -24.01 -12.76
C VAL A 376 -20.02 -24.55 -14.07
N LEU A 377 -20.26 -23.70 -15.07
CA LEU A 377 -20.68 -24.10 -16.42
C LEU A 377 -19.64 -25.04 -17.06
N LEU A 378 -18.37 -24.65 -17.09
CA LEU A 378 -17.31 -25.46 -17.69
C LEU A 378 -17.08 -26.77 -16.93
N ALA A 379 -17.21 -26.75 -15.60
CA ALA A 379 -17.19 -27.96 -14.78
C ALA A 379 -18.37 -28.88 -15.13
N TRP A 380 -19.58 -28.34 -15.23
CA TRP A 380 -20.79 -29.10 -15.58
C TRP A 380 -20.70 -29.70 -16.98
N LEU A 381 -20.21 -28.95 -17.97
CA LEU A 381 -19.97 -29.47 -19.31
C LEU A 381 -18.91 -30.59 -19.35
N ARG A 382 -18.06 -30.71 -18.32
CA ARG A 382 -17.02 -31.74 -18.23
C ARG A 382 -17.47 -32.97 -17.44
N HIS A 383 -18.17 -32.78 -16.32
CA HIS A 383 -18.50 -33.84 -15.35
C HIS A 383 -20.00 -34.17 -15.28
N GLY A 384 -20.85 -33.40 -15.96
CA GLY A 384 -22.30 -33.60 -16.02
C GLY A 384 -23.02 -33.31 -14.70
N TRP A 385 -24.24 -33.86 -14.57
CA TRP A 385 -25.12 -33.67 -13.42
C TRP A 385 -24.61 -34.29 -12.11
N GLY A 386 -23.57 -35.14 -12.17
CA GLY A 386 -22.93 -35.70 -10.97
C GLY A 386 -22.38 -34.63 -10.01
N LEU A 387 -22.11 -33.41 -10.50
CA LEU A 387 -21.71 -32.27 -9.68
C LEU A 387 -22.75 -31.86 -8.65
N VAL A 388 -24.03 -31.99 -8.97
CA VAL A 388 -25.14 -31.51 -8.13
C VAL A 388 -25.15 -32.24 -6.79
N ARG A 389 -24.71 -33.50 -6.76
CA ARG A 389 -24.63 -34.33 -5.55
C ARG A 389 -23.81 -33.70 -4.42
N TYR A 390 -22.84 -32.86 -4.74
CA TYR A 390 -21.95 -32.22 -3.76
C TYR A 390 -22.03 -30.69 -3.76
N ALA A 391 -22.94 -30.10 -4.55
CA ALA A 391 -23.03 -28.66 -4.73
C ALA A 391 -23.87 -27.96 -3.65
N ALA A 392 -24.86 -28.64 -3.06
CA ALA A 392 -25.84 -28.01 -2.17
C ALA A 392 -25.21 -27.37 -0.92
N ALA A 393 -24.36 -28.10 -0.18
CA ALA A 393 -23.76 -27.59 1.05
C ALA A 393 -22.72 -26.46 0.79
N PRO A 394 -21.80 -26.57 -0.19
CA PRO A 394 -20.96 -25.44 -0.60
C PRO A 394 -21.76 -24.24 -1.12
N ALA A 395 -22.85 -24.45 -1.85
CA ALA A 395 -23.74 -23.37 -2.28
C ALA A 395 -24.43 -22.69 -1.10
N GLY A 396 -24.84 -23.45 -0.07
CA GLY A 396 -25.36 -22.92 1.19
C GLY A 396 -24.34 -22.05 1.93
N LEU A 397 -23.08 -22.49 2.00
CA LEU A 397 -21.99 -21.66 2.55
C LEU A 397 -21.77 -20.40 1.71
N LEU A 398 -21.75 -20.51 0.39
CA LEU A 398 -21.59 -19.33 -0.48
C LEU A 398 -22.73 -18.33 -0.27
N ALA A 399 -23.98 -18.81 -0.19
CA ALA A 399 -25.15 -17.97 0.07
C ALA A 399 -25.06 -17.30 1.45
N LEU A 400 -24.64 -18.04 2.49
CA LEU A 400 -24.39 -17.50 3.82
C LEU A 400 -23.31 -16.40 3.79
N LEU A 401 -22.20 -16.66 3.10
CA LEU A 401 -21.10 -15.71 2.99
C LEU A 401 -21.48 -14.48 2.15
N TRP A 402 -22.37 -14.58 1.17
CA TRP A 402 -22.82 -13.43 0.37
C TRP A 402 -23.98 -12.68 1.00
N LEU A 403 -24.65 -13.24 2.01
CA LEU A 403 -25.84 -12.64 2.63
C LEU A 403 -25.60 -11.21 3.14
N PRO A 404 -24.52 -10.89 3.88
CA PRO A 404 -24.28 -9.52 4.34
C PRO A 404 -24.11 -8.54 3.17
N PHE A 405 -23.43 -8.97 2.10
CA PHE A 405 -23.24 -8.14 0.91
C PHE A 405 -24.56 -7.88 0.19
N VAL A 406 -25.36 -8.93 -0.02
CA VAL A 406 -26.68 -8.83 -0.63
C VAL A 406 -27.57 -7.91 0.22
N TYR A 407 -27.51 -8.06 1.54
CA TYR A 407 -28.26 -7.20 2.46
C TYR A 407 -27.89 -5.73 2.31
N THR A 408 -26.59 -5.39 2.43
CA THR A 408 -26.14 -4.00 2.28
C THR A 408 -26.49 -3.45 0.89
N THR A 409 -26.31 -4.23 -0.17
CA THR A 409 -26.54 -3.74 -1.54
C THR A 409 -28.02 -3.51 -1.87
N LEU A 410 -28.92 -4.36 -1.36
CA LEU A 410 -30.35 -4.27 -1.66
C LEU A 410 -31.13 -3.39 -0.69
N PHE A 411 -30.70 -3.31 0.58
CA PHE A 411 -31.46 -2.65 1.64
C PHE A 411 -30.81 -1.36 2.16
N ASN A 412 -29.52 -1.12 1.90
CA ASN A 412 -28.91 0.18 2.14
C ASN A 412 -28.94 1.03 0.86
N ARG A 413 -29.93 1.93 0.77
CA ARG A 413 -30.07 2.85 -0.38
C ARG A 413 -28.82 3.69 -0.61
N ALA A 414 -28.13 4.07 0.46
CA ALA A 414 -26.94 4.89 0.37
C ALA A 414 -25.75 4.07 -0.19
N SER A 415 -25.70 2.75 0.00
CA SER A 415 -24.70 1.90 -0.67
C SER A 415 -24.80 1.90 -2.21
N ALA A 416 -25.95 2.29 -2.79
CA ALA A 416 -26.13 2.31 -4.24
C ALA A 416 -25.76 3.66 -4.88
N THR A 417 -25.61 4.74 -4.11
CA THR A 417 -25.37 6.10 -4.62
C THR A 417 -24.06 6.18 -5.41
N ARG A 418 -22.99 5.56 -4.90
CA ARG A 418 -21.69 5.54 -5.57
C ARG A 418 -21.73 4.89 -6.94
N LEU A 419 -22.43 3.78 -7.09
CA LEU A 419 -22.59 3.13 -8.39
C LEU A 419 -23.38 4.03 -9.34
N GLN A 420 -24.41 4.72 -8.84
CA GLN A 420 -25.17 5.66 -9.65
C GLN A 420 -24.32 6.83 -10.13
N ASP A 421 -23.43 7.36 -9.28
CA ASP A 421 -22.50 8.45 -9.61
C ASP A 421 -21.41 8.01 -10.59
N LEU A 422 -20.93 6.78 -10.46
CA LEU A 422 -19.82 6.26 -11.26
C LEU A 422 -20.25 5.59 -12.56
N ALA A 423 -21.48 5.09 -12.67
CA ALA A 423 -21.96 4.38 -13.84
C ALA A 423 -22.01 5.28 -15.08
N LEU A 424 -21.73 4.68 -16.24
CA LEU A 424 -21.93 5.35 -17.51
C LEU A 424 -23.40 5.74 -17.70
N ARG A 425 -23.61 6.99 -18.13
CA ARG A 425 -24.91 7.52 -18.51
C ARG A 425 -24.83 8.08 -19.92
N ALA A 426 -25.85 7.81 -20.72
CA ALA A 426 -26.00 8.37 -22.05
C ALA A 426 -27.50 8.57 -22.34
N GLU A 427 -27.81 9.54 -23.20
CA GLU A 427 -29.20 9.86 -23.57
C GLU A 427 -29.87 8.76 -24.40
N THR A 428 -29.08 7.96 -25.12
CA THR A 428 -29.57 6.89 -25.98
C THR A 428 -28.87 5.55 -25.68
N PRO A 429 -29.55 4.41 -25.90
CA PRO A 429 -28.92 3.09 -25.78
C PRO A 429 -27.70 2.92 -26.67
N LEU A 430 -27.73 3.47 -27.89
CA LEU A 430 -26.57 3.43 -28.80
C LEU A 430 -25.40 4.25 -28.24
N GLY A 431 -25.66 5.45 -27.71
CA GLY A 431 -24.64 6.26 -27.04
C GLY A 431 -24.00 5.52 -25.87
N LEU A 432 -24.82 4.85 -25.05
CA LEU A 432 -24.32 4.05 -23.93
C LEU A 432 -23.43 2.90 -24.40
N LEU A 433 -23.84 2.17 -25.44
CA LEU A 433 -23.08 1.08 -26.03
C LEU A 433 -21.74 1.56 -26.61
N LEU A 434 -21.74 2.72 -27.30
CA LEU A 434 -20.52 3.31 -27.86
C LEU A 434 -19.55 3.77 -26.77
N SER A 435 -20.05 4.44 -25.72
CA SER A 435 -19.23 4.86 -24.57
C SER A 435 -18.68 3.66 -23.80
N TRP A 436 -19.49 2.62 -23.58
CA TRP A 436 -19.03 1.38 -22.98
C TRP A 436 -17.96 0.70 -23.83
N TRP A 437 -18.18 0.59 -25.14
CA TRP A 437 -17.20 -0.03 -26.06
C TRP A 437 -15.90 0.77 -26.10
N GLN A 438 -15.97 2.09 -26.12
CA GLN A 438 -14.80 2.97 -26.02
C GLN A 438 -14.02 2.66 -24.75
N ASN A 439 -14.69 2.63 -23.58
CA ASN A 439 -14.03 2.32 -22.31
C ASN A 439 -13.48 0.89 -22.24
N TYR A 440 -14.22 -0.09 -22.76
CA TYR A 440 -13.82 -1.50 -22.77
C TYR A 440 -12.60 -1.72 -23.67
N SER A 441 -12.58 -1.13 -24.86
CA SER A 441 -11.51 -1.29 -25.85
C SER A 441 -10.18 -0.67 -25.42
N LEU A 442 -10.19 0.37 -24.56
CA LEU A 442 -8.97 0.96 -23.99
C LEU A 442 -8.07 -0.08 -23.30
N TYR A 443 -8.67 -1.04 -22.59
CA TYR A 443 -7.96 -2.09 -21.86
C TYR A 443 -7.36 -3.19 -22.74
N TRP A 444 -7.62 -3.16 -24.05
CA TRP A 444 -6.97 -4.02 -25.03
C TRP A 444 -5.81 -3.30 -25.74
N GLY A 445 -5.71 -1.97 -25.56
CA GLY A 445 -4.67 -1.16 -26.16
C GLY A 445 -3.31 -1.31 -25.44
N PRO A 446 -2.19 -1.50 -26.18
CA PRO A 446 -0.86 -1.58 -25.58
C PRO A 446 -0.42 -0.28 -24.88
N GLY A 447 -1.04 0.86 -25.24
CA GLY A 447 -0.75 2.16 -24.61
C GLY A 447 -1.01 2.18 -23.11
N TYR A 448 -2.09 1.53 -22.64
CA TYR A 448 -2.39 1.41 -21.21
C TYR A 448 -1.29 0.63 -20.48
N TYR A 449 -0.89 -0.51 -21.02
CA TYR A 449 0.08 -1.40 -20.38
C TYR A 449 1.50 -0.86 -20.38
N TYR A 450 1.94 -0.19 -21.44
CA TYR A 450 3.38 0.08 -21.60
C TYR A 450 3.75 1.57 -21.71
N ARG A 451 2.78 2.47 -21.89
CA ARG A 451 3.08 3.88 -22.16
C ARG A 451 2.51 4.83 -21.13
N PHE A 452 1.20 4.76 -20.84
CA PHE A 452 0.52 5.82 -20.09
C PHE A 452 0.00 5.36 -18.73
N GLY A 453 -0.48 4.12 -18.61
CA GLY A 453 -1.10 3.63 -17.38
C GLY A 453 -2.37 4.40 -17.02
N ASP A 454 -2.45 4.83 -15.77
CA ASP A 454 -3.51 5.71 -15.27
C ASP A 454 -3.17 7.19 -15.53
N ALA A 455 -4.22 8.01 -15.68
CA ALA A 455 -4.08 9.44 -15.88
C ALA A 455 -3.84 10.21 -14.56
N PHE A 456 -4.11 9.60 -13.41
CA PHE A 456 -4.05 10.26 -12.10
C PHE A 456 -2.92 9.69 -11.21
N ALA A 457 -2.22 10.58 -10.49
CA ALA A 457 -1.04 10.23 -9.68
C ALA A 457 -1.40 9.52 -8.37
N ASP A 458 -2.62 9.73 -7.91
CA ASP A 458 -3.18 9.01 -6.79
C ASP A 458 -3.28 7.50 -7.04
N HIS A 459 -3.43 7.07 -8.30
CA HIS A 459 -3.61 5.67 -8.69
C HIS A 459 -2.31 4.93 -9.04
N GLY A 460 -1.18 5.63 -9.06
CA GLY A 460 0.13 5.07 -9.35
C GLY A 460 1.13 6.12 -9.86
N TYR A 461 2.27 5.66 -10.35
CA TYR A 461 3.28 6.56 -10.90
C TYR A 461 2.85 7.06 -12.30
N LEU A 462 2.46 8.34 -12.36
CA LEU A 462 1.95 9.01 -13.57
C LEU A 462 2.76 8.75 -14.83
N GLN A 463 2.06 8.70 -15.98
CA GLN A 463 2.65 8.65 -17.33
C GLN A 463 3.60 7.46 -17.56
N ASN A 464 3.39 6.37 -16.83
CA ASN A 464 4.12 5.12 -17.01
C ASN A 464 3.14 3.97 -17.20
N GLY A 465 3.48 3.05 -18.09
CA GLY A 465 2.71 1.83 -18.27
C GLY A 465 2.59 1.01 -16.98
N VAL A 466 1.46 0.32 -16.82
CA VAL A 466 1.23 -0.60 -15.68
C VAL A 466 2.03 -1.92 -15.77
N GLN A 467 2.71 -2.15 -16.89
CA GLN A 467 3.53 -3.32 -17.23
C GLN A 467 4.83 -2.94 -17.93
N LEU A 468 5.75 -3.91 -18.06
CA LEU A 468 7.08 -3.71 -18.63
C LEU A 468 7.10 -4.09 -20.12
N TRP A 469 7.73 -3.26 -20.96
CA TRP A 469 7.84 -3.46 -22.42
C TRP A 469 8.43 -4.82 -22.84
N PRO A 470 9.46 -5.36 -22.17
CA PRO A 470 10.03 -6.66 -22.50
C PRO A 470 9.05 -7.84 -22.40
N GLU A 471 7.91 -7.65 -21.74
CA GLU A 471 6.85 -8.66 -21.61
C GLU A 471 6.02 -8.77 -22.90
N ALA A 472 5.96 -7.71 -23.71
CA ALA A 472 5.05 -7.60 -24.87
C ALA A 472 5.18 -8.74 -25.90
N PRO A 473 6.39 -9.21 -26.29
CA PRO A 473 6.52 -10.34 -27.22
C PRO A 473 5.94 -11.64 -26.66
N LEU A 474 6.08 -11.88 -25.34
CA LEU A 474 5.50 -13.05 -24.69
C LEU A 474 3.99 -12.92 -24.57
N VAL A 475 3.46 -11.73 -24.28
CA VAL A 475 2.01 -11.49 -24.28
C VAL A 475 1.42 -11.76 -25.66
N ALA A 476 2.03 -11.25 -26.72
CA ALA A 476 1.57 -11.48 -28.09
C ALA A 476 1.56 -12.97 -28.44
N LEU A 477 2.65 -13.69 -28.13
CA LEU A 477 2.72 -15.14 -28.35
C LEU A 477 1.70 -15.90 -27.47
N GLY A 478 1.48 -15.45 -26.24
CA GLY A 478 0.49 -16.00 -25.32
C GLY A 478 -0.94 -15.81 -25.82
N LEU A 479 -1.27 -14.63 -26.34
CA LEU A 479 -2.57 -14.33 -26.95
C LEU A 479 -2.83 -15.23 -28.17
N VAL A 480 -1.86 -15.36 -29.08
CA VAL A 480 -1.98 -16.27 -30.23
C VAL A 480 -2.20 -17.71 -29.77
N ALA A 481 -1.41 -18.18 -28.79
CA ALA A 481 -1.54 -19.52 -28.25
C ALA A 481 -2.88 -19.75 -27.53
N LEU A 482 -3.41 -18.73 -26.85
CA LEU A 482 -4.73 -18.77 -26.21
C LEU A 482 -5.83 -18.90 -27.26
N LEU A 483 -5.81 -18.09 -28.32
CA LEU A 483 -6.80 -18.12 -29.40
C LEU A 483 -6.77 -19.46 -30.15
N VAL A 484 -5.59 -19.95 -30.51
CA VAL A 484 -5.45 -21.26 -31.19
C VAL A 484 -5.89 -22.41 -30.27
N GLY A 485 -5.46 -22.38 -29.00
CA GLY A 485 -5.80 -23.42 -28.04
C GLY A 485 -7.28 -23.47 -27.68
N THR A 486 -7.93 -22.32 -27.53
CA THR A 486 -9.38 -22.22 -27.28
C THR A 486 -10.20 -22.71 -28.48
N ALA A 487 -9.83 -22.32 -29.70
CA ALA A 487 -10.45 -22.84 -30.92
C ALA A 487 -10.31 -24.37 -31.00
N GLY A 488 -9.16 -24.92 -30.59
CA GLY A 488 -8.95 -26.36 -30.44
C GLY A 488 -9.90 -27.01 -29.42
N GLU A 489 -10.04 -26.44 -28.21
CA GLU A 489 -10.98 -26.95 -27.20
C GLU A 489 -12.44 -26.91 -27.69
N LEU A 490 -12.85 -25.84 -28.37
CA LEU A 490 -14.20 -25.73 -28.96
C LEU A 490 -14.44 -26.77 -30.06
N ARG A 491 -13.45 -26.99 -30.93
CA ARG A 491 -13.53 -28.00 -31.99
C ARG A 491 -13.73 -29.41 -31.42
N VAL A 492 -12.98 -29.77 -30.37
CA VAL A 492 -13.14 -31.08 -29.71
C VAL A 492 -14.53 -31.21 -29.08
N ARG A 493 -15.05 -30.14 -28.46
CA ARG A 493 -16.42 -30.15 -27.90
C ARG A 493 -17.48 -30.33 -28.99
N TRP A 494 -17.35 -29.63 -30.12
CA TRP A 494 -18.23 -29.78 -31.27
C TRP A 494 -18.22 -31.21 -31.82
N GLN A 495 -17.02 -31.80 -31.98
CA GLN A 495 -16.88 -33.18 -32.41
C GLN A 495 -17.56 -34.17 -31.45
N ARG A 496 -17.43 -33.95 -30.13
CA ARG A 496 -18.12 -34.77 -29.12
C ARG A 496 -19.64 -34.63 -29.17
N TRP A 497 -20.15 -33.41 -29.38
CA TRP A 497 -21.59 -33.18 -29.57
C TRP A 497 -22.14 -34.00 -30.74
N HIS A 498 -21.34 -34.18 -31.80
CA HIS A 498 -21.66 -35.03 -32.95
C HIS A 498 -21.21 -36.50 -32.80
N GLY A 499 -21.01 -37.00 -31.58
CA GLY A 499 -20.77 -38.42 -31.32
C GLY A 499 -19.31 -38.89 -31.35
N SER A 500 -18.32 -38.00 -31.43
CA SER A 500 -16.91 -38.38 -31.33
C SER A 500 -16.53 -38.89 -29.93
N ALA A 501 -15.74 -39.97 -29.88
CA ALA A 501 -15.18 -40.54 -28.65
C ALA A 501 -13.97 -39.76 -28.08
N ALA A 502 -13.61 -38.61 -28.65
CA ALA A 502 -12.47 -37.82 -28.17
C ALA A 502 -12.62 -37.44 -26.68
N PRO A 503 -11.54 -37.48 -25.87
CA PRO A 503 -11.60 -37.12 -24.46
C PRO A 503 -12.06 -35.67 -24.26
N ALA A 504 -12.83 -35.41 -23.20
CA ALA A 504 -13.35 -34.08 -22.94
C ALA A 504 -12.18 -33.11 -22.69
N PRO A 505 -12.12 -31.96 -23.39
CA PRO A 505 -11.04 -31.02 -23.20
C PRO A 505 -11.07 -30.48 -21.78
N SER A 506 -9.91 -29.98 -21.33
CA SER A 506 -9.77 -29.48 -19.96
C SER A 506 -10.74 -28.33 -19.67
N GLY A 507 -10.99 -27.47 -20.67
CA GLY A 507 -11.72 -26.21 -20.51
C GLY A 507 -10.86 -25.10 -19.89
N ALA A 508 -9.60 -25.36 -19.59
CA ALA A 508 -8.73 -24.41 -18.89
C ALA A 508 -8.44 -23.18 -19.75
N LEU A 509 -8.15 -23.36 -21.05
CA LEU A 509 -7.90 -22.24 -21.95
C LEU A 509 -9.18 -21.44 -22.22
N LEU A 510 -10.33 -22.13 -22.33
CA LEU A 510 -11.63 -21.46 -22.40
C LEU A 510 -11.93 -20.63 -21.15
N LEU A 511 -11.60 -21.14 -19.96
CA LEU A 511 -11.73 -20.41 -18.71
C LEU A 511 -10.84 -19.16 -18.69
N LEU A 512 -9.57 -19.29 -19.08
CA LEU A 512 -8.65 -18.14 -19.17
C LEU A 512 -9.13 -17.09 -20.18
N PHE A 513 -9.61 -17.53 -21.35
CA PHE A 513 -10.15 -16.64 -22.37
C PHE A 513 -11.41 -15.91 -21.89
N GLY A 514 -12.36 -16.63 -21.30
CA GLY A 514 -13.55 -16.02 -20.72
C GLY A 514 -13.21 -15.05 -19.59
N ALA A 515 -12.26 -15.40 -18.71
CA ALA A 515 -11.80 -14.51 -17.65
C ALA A 515 -11.16 -13.22 -18.19
N LEU A 516 -10.37 -13.31 -19.28
CA LEU A 516 -9.77 -12.15 -19.93
C LEU A 516 -10.82 -11.22 -20.56
N LEU A 517 -11.89 -11.78 -21.14
CA LEU A 517 -13.01 -10.98 -21.66
C LEU A 517 -13.84 -10.34 -20.54
N LEU A 518 -14.03 -11.04 -19.42
CA LEU A 518 -14.80 -10.51 -18.30
C LEU A 518 -14.03 -9.42 -17.54
N ALA A 519 -12.69 -9.43 -17.55
CA ALA A 519 -11.88 -8.64 -16.62
C ALA A 519 -12.00 -7.10 -16.81
N PRO A 520 -12.11 -6.56 -18.03
CA PRO A 520 -12.36 -5.14 -18.22
C PRO A 520 -13.82 -4.72 -17.95
N LEU A 521 -14.78 -5.65 -17.84
CA LEU A 521 -16.19 -5.31 -17.72
C LEU A 521 -16.50 -4.37 -16.55
N PRO A 522 -16.09 -4.66 -15.28
CA PRO A 522 -16.45 -3.79 -14.16
C PRO A 522 -15.96 -2.35 -14.33
N THR A 523 -14.74 -2.18 -14.81
CA THR A 523 -14.17 -0.84 -15.00
C THR A 523 -14.75 -0.13 -16.22
N SER A 524 -15.06 -0.85 -17.29
CA SER A 524 -15.60 -0.27 -18.52
C SER A 524 -16.98 0.37 -18.36
N LEU A 525 -17.73 -0.05 -17.34
CA LEU A 525 -19.08 0.45 -17.03
C LEU A 525 -19.10 1.78 -16.26
N THR A 526 -17.93 2.37 -16.01
CA THR A 526 -17.80 3.59 -15.20
C THR A 526 -17.15 4.74 -15.96
N TRP A 527 -17.26 5.99 -15.51
CA TRP A 527 -16.52 7.13 -16.07
C TRP A 527 -15.08 7.21 -15.51
N GLN A 528 -14.19 8.03 -16.10
CA GLN A 528 -12.73 8.11 -15.83
C GLN A 528 -11.92 6.86 -16.21
N ASN A 529 -12.05 6.36 -17.45
CA ASN A 529 -11.17 5.30 -17.95
C ASN A 529 -10.01 5.90 -18.78
N PRO A 530 -8.80 5.32 -18.76
CA PRO A 530 -8.39 4.13 -17.98
C PRO A 530 -8.24 4.41 -16.48
N HIS A 531 -8.45 3.39 -15.64
CA HIS A 531 -8.32 3.48 -14.18
C HIS A 531 -7.71 2.22 -13.57
N ALA A 532 -6.52 2.34 -12.99
CA ALA A 532 -5.68 1.22 -12.53
C ALA A 532 -6.34 0.42 -11.40
N TYR A 533 -6.98 1.07 -10.42
CA TYR A 533 -7.64 0.38 -9.30
C TYR A 533 -8.78 -0.51 -9.76
N ARG A 534 -9.66 0.03 -10.62
CA ARG A 534 -10.81 -0.70 -11.15
C ARG A 534 -10.39 -1.77 -12.15
N ALA A 535 -9.31 -1.55 -12.89
CA ALA A 535 -8.73 -2.49 -13.84
C ALA A 535 -7.80 -3.54 -13.21
N ALA A 536 -7.53 -3.49 -11.90
CA ALA A 536 -6.62 -4.42 -11.22
C ALA A 536 -6.99 -5.90 -11.40
N GLY A 537 -8.27 -6.19 -11.66
CA GLY A 537 -8.76 -7.54 -11.98
C GLY A 537 -8.19 -8.13 -13.28
N ILE A 538 -7.62 -7.32 -14.18
CA ILE A 538 -6.98 -7.79 -15.42
C ILE A 538 -5.61 -8.43 -15.14
N ALA A 539 -4.97 -8.02 -14.05
CA ALA A 539 -3.56 -8.30 -13.78
C ALA A 539 -3.17 -9.78 -13.67
N PRO A 540 -3.97 -10.65 -13.00
CA PRO A 540 -3.67 -12.09 -12.98
C PRO A 540 -3.70 -12.71 -14.36
N PHE A 541 -4.64 -12.30 -15.23
CA PHE A 541 -4.80 -12.87 -16.57
C PHE A 541 -3.71 -12.39 -17.53
N TYR A 542 -3.30 -11.12 -17.42
CA TYR A 542 -2.13 -10.61 -18.12
C TYR A 542 -0.88 -11.44 -17.80
N THR A 543 -0.66 -11.71 -16.51
CA THR A 543 0.47 -12.55 -16.04
C THR A 543 0.43 -13.95 -16.66
N LEU A 544 -0.76 -14.55 -16.73
CA LEU A 544 -0.95 -15.85 -17.37
C LEU A 544 -0.69 -15.81 -18.88
N LEU A 545 -0.98 -14.71 -19.58
CA LEU A 545 -0.60 -14.56 -21.00
C LEU A 545 0.91 -14.60 -21.18
N VAL A 546 1.68 -13.94 -20.30
CA VAL A 546 3.15 -14.02 -20.35
C VAL A 546 3.63 -15.47 -20.11
N GLY A 547 3.05 -16.15 -19.13
CA GLY A 547 3.35 -17.57 -18.86
C GLY A 547 3.04 -18.47 -20.05
N LEU A 548 1.88 -18.32 -20.67
CA LEU A 548 1.48 -19.07 -21.85
C LEU A 548 2.38 -18.76 -23.05
N GLY A 549 2.79 -17.50 -23.22
CA GLY A 549 3.79 -17.08 -24.20
C GLY A 549 5.13 -17.77 -23.98
N MET A 550 5.62 -17.80 -22.74
CA MET A 550 6.86 -18.50 -22.38
C MET A 550 6.74 -20.02 -22.61
N ALA A 551 5.60 -20.63 -22.31
CA ALA A 551 5.34 -22.04 -22.60
C ALA A 551 5.39 -22.33 -24.10
N SER A 552 4.74 -21.47 -24.90
CA SER A 552 4.73 -21.53 -26.36
C SER A 552 6.12 -21.35 -26.95
N PHE A 553 6.90 -20.38 -26.48
CA PHE A 553 8.29 -20.18 -26.89
C PHE A 553 9.13 -21.43 -26.58
N TRP A 554 8.98 -21.98 -25.38
CA TRP A 554 9.72 -23.17 -24.97
C TRP A 554 9.41 -24.37 -25.87
N HIS A 555 8.14 -24.57 -26.23
CA HIS A 555 7.71 -25.60 -27.17
C HIS A 555 8.24 -25.34 -28.59
N LEU A 556 8.16 -24.11 -29.11
CA LEU A 556 8.67 -23.76 -30.43
C LEU A 556 10.19 -23.99 -30.55
N SER A 557 10.94 -23.69 -29.47
CA SER A 557 12.38 -23.93 -29.44
C SER A 557 12.77 -25.41 -29.55
N GLU A 558 11.84 -26.35 -29.36
CA GLU A 558 12.07 -27.78 -29.56
C GLU A 558 12.19 -28.16 -31.04
N ARG A 559 11.69 -27.32 -31.94
CA ARG A 559 11.83 -27.50 -33.39
C ARG A 559 13.22 -27.16 -33.93
N ALA A 560 14.12 -26.63 -33.10
CA ALA A 560 15.49 -26.31 -33.51
C ALA A 560 16.27 -27.59 -33.87
N ARG A 561 17.00 -27.54 -35.00
CA ARG A 561 17.68 -28.69 -35.62
C ARG A 561 18.68 -29.41 -34.71
N THR A 562 19.39 -28.68 -33.84
CA THR A 562 20.41 -29.25 -32.96
C THR A 562 20.16 -28.92 -31.50
N GLN A 563 20.58 -29.82 -30.61
CA GLN A 563 20.47 -29.61 -29.16
C GLN A 563 21.24 -28.37 -28.70
N GLY A 564 22.42 -28.10 -29.29
CA GLY A 564 23.22 -26.91 -28.99
C GLY A 564 22.51 -25.61 -29.35
N LEU A 565 21.92 -25.53 -30.55
CA LEU A 565 21.14 -24.34 -30.98
C LEU A 565 19.92 -24.12 -30.09
N ARG A 566 19.19 -25.19 -29.75
CA ARG A 566 18.04 -25.14 -28.83
C ARG A 566 18.43 -24.57 -27.46
N GLN A 567 19.52 -25.04 -26.86
CA GLN A 567 19.98 -24.54 -25.57
C GLN A 567 20.44 -23.08 -25.67
N ARG A 568 21.21 -22.72 -26.70
CA ARG A 568 21.64 -21.33 -26.93
C ARG A 568 20.46 -20.39 -27.12
N LEU A 569 19.43 -20.79 -27.86
CA LEU A 569 18.20 -20.00 -28.06
C LEU A 569 17.46 -19.80 -26.73
N ARG A 570 17.24 -20.89 -25.97
CA ARG A 570 16.55 -20.84 -24.68
C ARG A 570 17.28 -19.92 -23.69
N TRP A 571 18.58 -20.11 -23.50
CA TRP A 571 19.37 -19.31 -22.56
C TRP A 571 19.58 -17.87 -23.05
N GLY A 572 19.82 -17.67 -24.34
CA GLY A 572 20.00 -16.34 -24.92
C GLY A 572 18.74 -15.47 -24.82
N VAL A 573 17.58 -16.01 -25.22
CA VAL A 573 16.30 -15.28 -25.11
C VAL A 573 15.92 -15.04 -23.66
N THR A 574 16.01 -16.06 -22.80
CA THR A 574 15.66 -15.91 -21.37
C THR A 574 16.61 -14.92 -20.67
N GLY A 575 17.90 -14.97 -20.98
CA GLY A 575 18.90 -14.04 -20.45
C GLY A 575 18.67 -12.60 -20.91
N LEU A 576 18.40 -12.39 -22.21
CA LEU A 576 18.07 -11.07 -22.76
C LEU A 576 16.78 -10.51 -22.13
N LEU A 577 15.72 -11.31 -22.06
CA LEU A 577 14.46 -10.91 -21.41
C LEU A 577 14.69 -10.53 -19.95
N THR A 578 15.46 -11.32 -19.20
CA THR A 578 15.78 -11.04 -17.80
C THR A 578 16.56 -9.72 -17.66
N LEU A 579 17.56 -9.49 -18.51
CA LEU A 579 18.35 -8.26 -18.52
C LEU A 579 17.46 -7.04 -18.79
N LEU A 580 16.62 -7.10 -19.82
CA LEU A 580 15.73 -5.99 -20.19
C LEU A 580 14.66 -5.72 -19.12
N LEU A 581 14.09 -6.77 -18.52
CA LEU A 581 13.15 -6.64 -17.41
C LEU A 581 13.82 -5.98 -16.21
N CYS A 582 15.02 -6.43 -15.82
CA CYS A 582 15.76 -5.85 -14.70
C CYS A 582 16.13 -4.38 -14.96
N TRP A 583 16.57 -4.06 -16.18
CA TRP A 583 16.84 -2.68 -16.59
C TRP A 583 15.58 -1.82 -16.43
N GLN A 584 14.49 -2.16 -17.13
CA GLN A 584 13.30 -1.31 -17.11
C GLN A 584 12.66 -1.22 -15.71
N ALA A 585 12.60 -2.34 -14.98
CA ALA A 585 12.11 -2.35 -13.60
C ALA A 585 12.95 -1.44 -12.69
N THR A 586 14.28 -1.41 -12.88
CA THR A 586 15.16 -0.50 -12.11
C THR A 586 14.85 0.97 -12.42
N LEU A 587 14.69 1.33 -13.70
CA LEU A 587 14.32 2.70 -14.08
C LEU A 587 12.96 3.11 -13.51
N TRP A 588 11.98 2.21 -13.59
CA TRP A 588 10.66 2.46 -13.03
C TRP A 588 10.72 2.62 -11.51
N PHE A 589 11.43 1.74 -10.81
CA PHE A 589 11.54 1.79 -9.34
C PHE A 589 12.30 3.03 -8.87
N GLN A 590 13.34 3.47 -9.58
CA GLN A 590 14.00 4.75 -9.32
C GLN A 590 13.04 5.93 -9.49
N GLY A 591 12.24 5.95 -10.56
CA GLY A 591 11.20 6.95 -10.76
C GLY A 591 10.14 6.93 -9.66
N TYR A 592 9.64 5.75 -9.31
CA TYR A 592 8.65 5.54 -8.26
C TYR A 592 9.16 5.93 -6.86
N THR A 593 10.46 5.82 -6.59
CA THR A 593 10.99 6.13 -5.25
C THR A 593 11.48 7.57 -5.12
N GLN A 594 11.91 8.19 -6.22
CA GLN A 594 12.47 9.54 -6.20
C GLN A 594 11.49 10.62 -6.67
N ARG A 595 10.72 10.35 -7.73
CA ARG A 595 9.84 11.35 -8.37
C ARG A 595 8.40 11.25 -7.86
N TYR A 596 7.90 10.03 -7.68
CA TYR A 596 6.52 9.83 -7.24
C TYR A 596 6.19 10.54 -5.92
N PRO A 597 7.03 10.50 -4.86
CA PRO A 597 6.69 11.19 -3.61
C PRO A 597 6.54 12.71 -3.78
N LEU A 598 7.31 13.32 -4.69
CA LEU A 598 7.25 14.76 -4.97
C LEU A 598 5.94 15.15 -5.68
N VAL A 599 5.49 14.29 -6.60
CA VAL A 599 4.25 14.50 -7.35
C VAL A 599 3.05 14.19 -6.46
N ALA A 600 3.01 13.00 -5.86
CA ALA A 600 1.91 12.55 -5.01
C ALA A 600 1.76 13.39 -3.73
N GLY A 601 2.87 13.94 -3.19
CA GLY A 601 2.82 14.84 -2.03
C GLY A 601 2.32 16.25 -2.36
N GLY A 602 2.12 16.59 -3.63
CA GLY A 602 1.40 17.79 -4.06
C GLY A 602 -0.06 17.52 -4.43
N GLU A 603 -0.48 16.26 -4.46
CA GLU A 603 -1.87 15.86 -4.68
C GLU A 603 -2.66 15.92 -3.37
N TRP A 604 -3.94 16.28 -3.45
CA TRP A 604 -4.82 16.46 -2.29
C TRP A 604 -5.09 15.17 -1.47
N LEU A 605 -4.75 13.98 -1.99
CA LEU A 605 -5.05 12.70 -1.35
C LEU A 605 -4.06 12.29 -0.25
N TYR A 606 -2.78 12.63 -0.41
CA TYR A 606 -1.73 12.29 0.55
C TYR A 606 -1.34 13.52 1.36
N GLN A 607 -1.63 13.47 2.66
CA GLN A 607 -1.34 14.58 3.58
C GLN A 607 -0.10 14.26 4.39
N ASP A 608 0.97 15.01 4.15
CA ASP A 608 2.25 14.84 4.80
C ASP A 608 2.46 15.90 5.87
N GLY A 609 2.54 15.48 7.13
CA GLY A 609 2.58 16.36 8.30
C GLY A 609 1.23 16.54 8.99
N LEU A 610 0.09 16.27 8.33
CA LEU A 610 -1.23 16.53 8.93
C LEU A 610 -1.49 15.72 10.21
N LEU A 611 -1.09 14.45 10.27
CA LEU A 611 -1.21 13.66 11.51
C LEU A 611 -0.38 14.25 12.66
N GLU A 612 0.73 14.90 12.35
CA GLU A 612 1.55 15.61 13.35
C GLU A 612 0.85 16.89 13.78
N THR A 613 0.29 17.65 12.84
CA THR A 613 -0.55 18.83 13.07
C THR A 613 -1.72 18.53 14.00
N MET A 614 -2.43 17.43 13.78
CA MET A 614 -3.57 17.04 14.60
C MET A 614 -3.15 16.74 16.05
N ARG A 615 -2.06 16.00 16.26
CA ARG A 615 -1.54 15.72 17.61
C ARG A 615 -1.07 16.99 18.31
N TYR A 616 -0.42 17.88 17.58
CA TYR A 616 0.05 19.12 18.15
C TYR A 616 -1.10 20.05 18.57
N ALA A 617 -2.16 20.11 17.76
CA ALA A 617 -3.35 20.88 18.10
C ALA A 617 -3.94 20.36 19.42
N ASP A 618 -4.04 19.04 19.61
CA ASP A 618 -4.49 18.42 20.85
C ASP A 618 -3.59 18.73 22.05
N GLU A 619 -2.26 18.62 21.90
CA GLU A 619 -1.30 18.96 22.95
C GLU A 619 -1.51 20.39 23.49
N HIS A 620 -2.06 21.31 22.67
CA HIS A 620 -2.31 22.71 23.03
C HIS A 620 -3.77 23.03 23.33
N ALA A 621 -4.67 22.05 23.29
CA ALA A 621 -6.10 22.26 23.51
C ALA A 621 -6.40 22.90 24.87
N HIS A 622 -5.62 22.58 25.90
CA HIS A 622 -5.78 23.14 27.25
C HIS A 622 -5.33 24.61 27.39
N THR A 623 -4.69 25.18 26.37
CA THR A 623 -4.17 26.56 26.39
C THR A 623 -5.06 27.57 25.67
N VAL A 624 -6.14 27.10 25.04
CA VAL A 624 -7.04 27.90 24.19
C VAL A 624 -8.50 27.54 24.49
N ASP A 625 -9.43 28.42 24.15
CA ASP A 625 -10.86 28.20 24.38
C ASP A 625 -11.54 27.39 23.26
N ALA A 626 -10.91 27.30 22.09
CA ALA A 626 -11.39 26.51 20.96
C ALA A 626 -10.27 26.15 19.96
N ILE A 627 -10.45 25.05 19.25
CA ILE A 627 -9.60 24.62 18.14
C ILE A 627 -10.42 24.53 16.86
N TRP A 628 -10.05 25.32 15.85
CA TRP A 628 -10.72 25.33 14.55
C TRP A 628 -9.76 24.92 13.44
N PHE A 629 -10.09 23.81 12.78
CA PHE A 629 -9.44 23.38 11.55
C PHE A 629 -10.10 24.04 10.35
N ASP A 630 -9.30 24.58 9.45
CA ASP A 630 -9.79 25.07 8.17
C ASP A 630 -10.35 23.91 7.36
N ARG A 631 -11.58 24.04 6.88
CA ARG A 631 -12.27 22.96 6.18
C ARG A 631 -11.52 22.50 4.91
N PRO A 632 -10.91 23.38 4.10
CA PRO A 632 -10.10 22.99 2.95
C PRO A 632 -8.70 22.46 3.31
N ILE A 633 -8.35 22.29 4.60
CA ILE A 633 -7.00 21.82 5.01
C ILE A 633 -6.61 20.47 4.39
N ALA A 634 -7.60 19.59 4.20
CA ALA A 634 -7.48 18.29 3.56
C ALA A 634 -8.87 17.76 3.21
N ASN A 635 -8.94 16.75 2.34
CA ASN A 635 -10.16 15.96 2.21
C ASN A 635 -10.41 15.16 3.49
N TYR A 636 -11.61 15.29 4.05
CA TYR A 636 -12.08 14.57 5.23
C TYR A 636 -11.15 14.71 6.46
N PRO A 637 -10.89 15.94 6.95
CA PRO A 637 -9.88 16.20 7.98
C PRO A 637 -10.18 15.49 9.32
N HIS A 638 -11.46 15.21 9.61
CA HIS A 638 -11.86 14.44 10.78
C HIS A 638 -11.19 13.06 10.88
N ILE A 639 -10.93 12.37 9.76
CA ILE A 639 -10.32 11.03 9.81
C ILE A 639 -8.85 11.09 10.22
N TYR A 640 -8.16 12.18 9.86
CA TYR A 640 -6.79 12.43 10.31
C TYR A 640 -6.75 12.73 11.79
N LEU A 641 -7.75 13.46 12.31
CA LEU A 641 -7.90 13.71 13.74
C LEU A 641 -8.13 12.40 14.51
N LEU A 642 -9.07 11.56 14.08
CA LEU A 642 -9.34 10.25 14.71
C LEU A 642 -8.13 9.31 14.64
N ALA A 643 -7.35 9.37 13.55
CA ALA A 643 -6.12 8.58 13.43
C ALA A 643 -4.97 9.13 14.30
N ALA A 644 -4.91 10.45 14.47
CA ALA A 644 -3.91 11.12 15.29
C ALA A 644 -4.16 10.95 16.79
N LEU A 645 -5.45 10.96 17.18
CA LEU A 645 -5.96 10.87 18.54
C LEU A 645 -6.82 9.61 18.69
N PRO A 646 -6.21 8.42 18.77
CA PRO A 646 -6.93 7.16 18.70
C PRO A 646 -7.65 6.77 20.01
N ALA A 647 -8.12 7.74 20.81
CA ALA A 647 -9.06 7.41 21.88
C ALA A 647 -10.42 7.08 21.24
N PRO A 648 -11.03 5.91 21.50
CA PRO A 648 -12.37 5.64 21.01
C PRO A 648 -13.33 6.69 21.57
N LEU A 649 -14.17 7.27 20.70
CA LEU A 649 -15.26 8.14 21.14
C LEU A 649 -16.18 7.33 22.08
N ASP A 650 -16.53 7.86 23.25
CA ASP A 650 -17.44 7.20 24.19
C ASP A 650 -18.80 6.90 23.54
N ASP A 651 -19.25 7.82 22.67
CA ASP A 651 -20.37 7.63 21.76
C ASP A 651 -20.10 8.36 20.43
N PRO A 652 -19.73 7.63 19.35
CA PRO A 652 -19.45 8.23 18.05
C PRO A 652 -20.62 9.04 17.49
N ALA A 653 -21.86 8.64 17.77
CA ALA A 653 -23.06 9.29 17.22
C ALA A 653 -23.29 10.69 17.79
N THR A 654 -22.81 10.98 19.01
CA THR A 654 -22.91 12.30 19.63
C THR A 654 -21.66 13.15 19.45
N GLN A 655 -20.50 12.50 19.27
CA GLN A 655 -19.22 13.20 19.14
C GLN A 655 -18.87 13.58 17.69
N LEU A 656 -19.32 12.82 16.68
CA LEU A 656 -19.24 13.20 15.26
C LEU A 656 -20.47 14.01 14.85
N ARG A 657 -20.31 15.34 14.74
CA ARG A 657 -21.40 16.22 14.30
C ARG A 657 -21.33 16.44 12.80
N LEU A 658 -22.35 15.97 12.08
CA LEU A 658 -22.47 16.12 10.63
C LEU A 658 -23.10 17.46 10.24
N ALA A 659 -22.65 18.02 9.11
CA ALA A 659 -23.21 19.25 8.54
C ALA A 659 -24.62 18.98 7.97
N PRO A 660 -25.60 19.89 8.18
CA PRO A 660 -27.01 19.67 7.80
C PRO A 660 -27.28 19.44 6.30
N GLU A 661 -26.39 19.88 5.41
CA GLU A 661 -26.62 19.93 3.94
C GLU A 661 -25.84 18.87 3.16
N ALA A 662 -25.13 17.96 3.84
CA ALA A 662 -24.09 17.14 3.20
C ALA A 662 -24.57 15.72 2.87
N MET A 663 -25.50 15.57 1.93
CA MET A 663 -25.87 14.27 1.35
C MET A 663 -25.69 14.31 -0.17
N PRO A 664 -25.10 13.28 -0.83
CA PRO A 664 -24.76 11.96 -0.29
C PRO A 664 -23.37 11.85 0.35
N TYR A 665 -22.47 12.81 0.11
CA TYR A 665 -21.16 12.88 0.77
C TYR A 665 -21.28 13.78 2.00
N TYR A 666 -21.07 13.22 3.19
CA TYR A 666 -21.21 13.98 4.43
C TYR A 666 -19.95 14.77 4.78
N VAL A 667 -20.17 15.95 5.35
CA VAL A 667 -19.12 16.82 5.89
C VAL A 667 -19.25 16.76 7.41
N VAL A 668 -18.13 16.53 8.09
CA VAL A 668 -18.08 16.57 9.55
C VAL A 668 -17.77 18.01 9.97
N ASP A 669 -18.67 18.62 10.75
CA ASP A 669 -18.52 19.97 11.28
C ASP A 669 -17.74 19.99 12.59
N ALA A 670 -17.80 18.92 13.38
CA ALA A 670 -17.01 18.79 14.60
C ALA A 670 -16.79 17.32 15.01
N VAL A 671 -15.68 17.09 15.70
CA VAL A 671 -15.40 15.86 16.46
C VAL A 671 -15.10 16.32 17.89
N GLY A 672 -15.97 16.04 18.85
CA GLY A 672 -15.81 16.55 20.22
C GLY A 672 -15.64 18.07 20.26
N ASP A 673 -14.53 18.55 20.82
CA ASP A 673 -14.19 19.98 20.95
C ASP A 673 -13.49 20.58 19.71
N TYR A 674 -13.16 19.75 18.72
CA TYR A 674 -12.50 20.18 17.50
C TYR A 674 -13.53 20.52 16.43
N ALA A 675 -13.53 21.76 15.94
CA ALA A 675 -14.46 22.22 14.91
C ALA A 675 -13.78 22.34 13.54
N PHE A 676 -14.52 22.04 12.47
CA PHE A 676 -14.10 22.21 11.08
C PHE A 676 -14.88 23.36 10.45
N ARG A 677 -14.21 24.49 10.22
CA ARG A 677 -14.83 25.76 9.79
C ARG A 677 -14.19 26.27 8.50
N SER A 678 -14.91 27.04 7.70
CA SER A 678 -14.33 27.71 6.53
C SER A 678 -13.63 29.01 6.96
N LEU A 679 -12.30 29.01 7.00
CA LEU A 679 -11.51 30.13 7.54
C LEU A 679 -11.01 31.10 6.45
N GLY A 680 -11.37 30.90 5.18
CA GLY A 680 -10.85 31.67 4.04
C GLY A 680 -11.10 33.19 4.05
N LYS A 681 -11.93 33.71 4.97
CA LYS A 681 -12.11 35.16 5.17
C LYS A 681 -11.04 35.78 6.09
N LEU A 682 -10.29 34.96 6.83
CA LEU A 682 -9.26 35.40 7.77
C LEU A 682 -7.91 35.52 7.05
N THR A 683 -7.17 36.60 7.32
CA THR A 683 -5.80 36.79 6.80
C THR A 683 -4.84 35.74 7.35
N PHE A 684 -3.76 35.44 6.61
CA PHE A 684 -2.63 34.65 7.10
C PHE A 684 -1.66 35.47 7.98
N ASP A 685 -1.83 36.79 8.03
CA ASP A 685 -1.09 37.69 8.92
C ASP A 685 -1.65 37.67 10.34
N LEU A 686 -1.53 36.52 11.00
CA LEU A 686 -1.91 36.28 12.39
C LEU A 686 -0.71 35.71 13.15
N PRO A 687 -0.64 35.89 14.49
CA PRO A 687 0.41 35.31 15.32
C PRO A 687 0.52 33.80 15.08
N THR A 688 1.64 33.36 14.50
CA THR A 688 1.90 31.94 14.21
C THR A 688 2.61 31.32 15.39
N ARG A 689 1.92 30.37 16.04
CA ARG A 689 2.45 29.59 17.15
C ARG A 689 3.37 28.48 16.65
N GLU A 690 2.96 27.81 15.58
CA GLU A 690 3.71 26.73 14.98
C GLU A 690 3.54 26.66 13.46
N ALA A 691 4.63 26.29 12.77
CA ALA A 691 4.63 25.91 11.37
C ALA A 691 5.12 24.46 11.22
N ILE A 692 4.30 23.61 10.63
CA ILE A 692 4.64 22.21 10.35
C ILE A 692 5.02 22.07 8.89
N LEU A 693 6.11 21.34 8.66
CA LEU A 693 6.69 21.15 7.34
C LEU A 693 6.31 19.79 6.78
N ASP A 694 6.21 19.70 5.46
CA ASP A 694 6.20 18.41 4.77
C ASP A 694 7.60 17.76 4.80
N ARG A 695 7.70 16.51 4.35
CA ARG A 695 8.98 15.77 4.26
C ARG A 695 10.01 16.41 3.33
N PHE A 696 9.58 17.34 2.49
CA PHE A 696 10.45 18.08 1.57
C PHE A 696 10.92 19.40 2.19
N GLY A 697 10.54 19.69 3.43
CA GLY A 697 10.90 20.89 4.15
C GLY A 697 10.20 22.13 3.63
N ARG A 698 9.01 21.99 3.02
CA ARG A 698 8.12 23.10 2.65
C ARG A 698 7.09 23.31 3.76
N PRO A 699 6.64 24.55 4.04
CA PRO A 699 5.51 24.78 4.95
C PRO A 699 4.28 24.04 4.44
N ALA A 700 3.72 23.16 5.28
CA ALA A 700 2.53 22.39 4.95
C ALA A 700 1.32 22.90 5.73
N TYR A 701 1.48 23.10 7.04
CA TYR A 701 0.41 23.57 7.92
C TYR A 701 0.92 24.65 8.88
N VAL A 702 0.04 25.57 9.24
CA VAL A 702 0.31 26.62 10.22
C VAL A 702 -0.77 26.60 11.29
N LEU A 703 -0.33 26.85 12.53
CA LEU A 703 -1.20 27.03 13.69
C LEU A 703 -1.09 28.46 14.17
N GLN A 704 -2.22 29.16 14.16
CA GLN A 704 -2.27 30.60 14.37
C GLN A 704 -3.30 30.94 15.43
N GLU A 705 -2.95 31.88 16.29
CA GLU A 705 -3.85 32.36 17.34
C GLU A 705 -4.75 33.45 16.76
N TRP A 706 -6.04 33.36 17.08
CA TRP A 706 -7.04 34.35 16.71
C TRP A 706 -7.97 34.62 17.88
N GLN A 707 -8.21 35.89 18.16
CA GLN A 707 -9.14 36.33 19.19
C GLN A 707 -10.53 36.46 18.55
N ASP A 708 -11.43 35.55 18.88
CA ASP A 708 -12.86 35.57 18.49
C ASP A 708 -13.67 36.12 19.66
N GLU A 709 -13.97 37.42 19.63
CA GLU A 709 -14.61 38.10 20.77
C GLU A 709 -13.77 37.89 22.06
N ASP A 710 -14.33 37.20 23.06
CA ASP A 710 -13.65 36.89 24.33
C ASP A 710 -12.92 35.52 24.33
N ARG A 711 -12.91 34.80 23.20
CA ARG A 711 -12.32 33.45 23.09
C ARG A 711 -10.99 33.47 22.35
N LEU A 712 -9.97 32.85 22.93
CA LEU A 712 -8.73 32.54 22.24
C LEU A 712 -8.92 31.27 21.41
N VAL A 713 -8.85 31.39 20.09
CA VAL A 713 -9.04 30.28 19.15
C VAL A 713 -7.71 29.93 18.49
N LEU A 714 -7.37 28.63 18.49
CA LEU A 714 -6.27 28.11 17.68
C LEU A 714 -6.77 27.69 16.31
N LEU A 715 -6.36 28.43 15.27
CA LEU A 715 -6.67 28.15 13.88
C LEU A 715 -5.61 27.24 13.28
N ILE A 716 -6.02 26.15 12.63
CA ILE A 716 -5.13 25.24 11.90
C ILE A 716 -5.45 25.31 10.42
N ARG A 717 -4.47 25.69 9.61
CA ARG A 717 -4.65 25.94 8.18
C ARG A 717 -3.59 25.25 7.34
N ALA A 718 -3.95 24.81 6.15
CA ALA A 718 -2.97 24.46 5.12
C ALA A 718 -2.31 25.75 4.62
N TYR A 719 -1.00 25.72 4.42
CA TYR A 719 -0.30 26.86 3.85
C TYR A 719 -0.55 26.91 2.33
N PRO A 720 -0.91 28.08 1.77
CA PRO A 720 -1.30 28.21 0.36
C PRO A 720 -0.17 28.00 -0.65
#